data_AF-A0A397J887-F1
#
_entry.id   AF-A0A397J887-F1
#
_cell.length_a   1.000
_cell.length_b   1.000
_cell.length_c   1.000
_cell.angle_alpha   90.00
_cell.angle_beta   90.00
_cell.angle_gamma   90.00
#
_symmetry.space_group_name_H-M   'P 1'
#
loop_
_entity.id
_entity.type
_entity.pdbx_description
1 polymer ?
#
loop_
_entity_poly.entity_id
_entity_poly.type
_entity_poly.pdbx_seq_one_letter_code
_entity_poly.pdbx_strand_id
1 'polypeptide(L)'
;MQESIKNSERNVIEMAGSYNCLRLDNRYVFQVEVYEKENDNTKFFEIGDKKYLFETVRVGQLTKLISHEGKFKDSDILNLWKINAKKYDLNPVYTEDDIEELGGKIMESEQNFVNYFPNVPDAKDVNIHIVAVITSTTAGPNWNDASSIYEWIQQFTLNRGRNRLVMSFGKNFEFCGRDDAVDTLWNGDKLLGRNGIVERFKHRNERDKENHPIPVVACGPGTGKSRFLDEIEELLMRKVDDSDNEDIRNAFNNMVVINTTYGNGSPANIEDLVIVQTGDSQVINAETSLAVRILYEYFRPKHNYGELSFSAFRSLGKKYSTISRFTLNTALQVVRTDTIKQKEINSNPLLVLVLGIDEFNKLHGVHEGACKGLVNSIGGVMLDSRDIFFIPILAGTIEGPLEEYITESRYKQLRLPLYLLNMDHAIEIGKAMGLIDEKYVKLHPYFRVSIGDIGGHVRTLEYFYDYFQREIETKDPDNKDPYKVKINHIMHRVESKISDEYGLGPYSRWLTEVLAKAVLNLSVDKEDKINFNDKLTSYRDLSSMGLINLVLANTITKKFYIHIPYSWTSILVKSSNKSEMSFWKSMFTYDEPMYWQNFENFNAQFWALRLSLFRLLGYQTINLKELLSGVKISRRFPSGKVFLPKDLEICGLRHRYPAMGKDYDEMDTDDKEMDTDDDEMDVGDDEVDTEDDKKDNKMDYKTKVSDRYYTKLDHPNPRNDNIIYINASGASYDALEFLKYYEQHSNETDTLCVALQMKKRDAISVINQNQFNDEHDKVTKAMEYTREKNWVSIFLTNAKAKSLNIKNKKNSALVTEEEFLDFYGYTYTNRAQFASANEKIYINLTHEDSLGILGFNKKQRNEIRIERENRPFIDYDDIKTRIRISDKKFRKLKRNDNIAF
;
A
#
# COMPACT_ATOMS: atom_id res chain seq x y z
N MET A 1 -20.01 -36.10 47.34
CA MET A 1 -19.49 -37.00 48.39
C MET A 1 -19.27 -38.36 47.72
N GLN A 2 -18.03 -38.84 47.77
CA GLN A 2 -17.50 -40.10 47.24
C GLN A 2 -17.34 -40.29 45.70
N GLU A 3 -16.07 -40.55 45.36
CA GLU A 3 -15.50 -41.34 44.26
C GLU A 3 -15.58 -40.86 42.79
N SER A 4 -14.46 -40.35 42.29
CA SER A 4 -13.70 -41.13 41.30
C SER A 4 -12.19 -40.89 41.46
N ILE A 5 -11.52 -41.89 42.05
CA ILE A 5 -10.07 -42.08 41.94
C ILE A 5 -9.84 -42.86 40.64
N LYS A 6 -9.01 -42.33 39.74
CA LYS A 6 -8.05 -43.15 38.99
C LYS A 6 -6.85 -42.30 38.56
N ASN A 7 -5.83 -42.38 39.41
CA ASN A 7 -4.42 -42.50 39.10
C ASN A 7 -3.81 -41.54 38.06
N SER A 8 -3.32 -40.40 38.53
CA SER A 8 -2.02 -39.92 38.04
C SER A 8 -0.95 -40.56 38.93
N GLU A 9 -0.21 -41.52 38.38
CA GLU A 9 1.03 -42.00 38.98
C GLU A 9 1.90 -40.79 39.34
N ARG A 10 2.06 -40.52 40.63
CA ARG A 10 3.16 -39.67 41.09
C ARG A 10 4.42 -40.51 40.87
N ASN A 11 5.00 -40.39 39.68
CA ASN A 11 6.36 -40.84 39.42
C ASN A 11 7.26 -40.11 40.42
N VAL A 12 7.70 -40.81 41.47
CA VAL A 12 8.76 -40.31 42.33
C VAL A 12 10.01 -40.25 41.46
N ILE A 13 10.62 -39.07 41.41
CA ILE A 13 11.85 -38.80 40.68
C ILE A 13 12.93 -38.69 41.74
N GLU A 14 13.90 -39.60 41.72
CA GLU A 14 15.07 -39.54 42.59
C GLU A 14 16.31 -39.17 41.77
N MET A 15 17.25 -38.47 42.41
CA MET A 15 18.53 -38.14 41.79
C MET A 15 19.41 -39.41 41.73
N ALA A 16 19.72 -39.85 40.51
CA ALA A 16 20.50 -41.05 40.23
C ALA A 16 22.02 -40.84 40.37
N GLY A 17 22.47 -39.60 40.21
CA GLY A 17 23.87 -39.20 40.35
C GLY A 17 24.12 -37.82 39.74
N SER A 18 25.38 -37.36 39.77
CA SER A 18 25.74 -36.08 39.17
C SER A 18 27.18 -36.07 38.63
N TYR A 19 27.40 -35.24 37.61
CA TYR A 19 28.74 -34.97 37.07
C TYR A 19 29.24 -33.62 37.58
N ASN A 20 30.48 -33.58 38.05
CA ASN A 20 31.14 -32.30 38.36
C ASN A 20 31.55 -31.62 37.06
N CYS A 21 31.00 -30.44 36.80
CA CYS A 21 31.36 -29.60 35.67
C CYS A 21 32.22 -28.43 36.13
N LEU A 22 33.45 -28.34 35.62
CA LEU A 22 34.37 -27.22 35.86
C LEU A 22 34.29 -26.24 34.69
N ARG A 23 34.01 -24.98 35.01
CA ARG A 23 34.16 -23.85 34.10
C ARG A 23 35.60 -23.33 34.17
N LEU A 24 36.32 -23.40 33.05
CA LEU A 24 37.77 -23.20 33.06
C LEU A 24 38.20 -21.75 33.33
N ASP A 25 37.49 -20.76 32.78
CA ASP A 25 37.86 -19.33 32.83
C ASP A 25 37.84 -18.74 34.25
N ASN A 26 37.02 -19.26 35.16
CA ASN A 26 36.85 -18.70 36.50
C ASN A 26 36.85 -19.73 37.65
N ARG A 27 37.14 -21.00 37.36
CA ARG A 27 37.10 -22.14 38.31
C ARG A 27 35.74 -22.41 38.97
N TYR A 28 34.64 -21.88 38.41
CA TYR A 28 33.32 -22.19 38.92
C TYR A 28 33.03 -23.68 38.69
N VAL A 29 32.64 -24.39 39.75
CA VAL A 29 32.26 -25.80 39.67
C VAL A 29 30.80 -25.91 40.05
N PHE A 30 30.04 -26.60 39.21
CA PHE A 30 28.64 -26.90 39.44
C PHE A 30 28.36 -28.36 39.07
N GLN A 31 27.21 -28.86 39.51
CA GLN A 31 26.81 -30.24 39.27
C GLN A 31 25.80 -30.31 38.13
N VAL A 32 26.00 -31.29 37.25
CA VAL A 32 25.04 -31.67 36.23
C VAL A 32 24.34 -32.93 36.71
N GLU A 33 23.11 -32.77 37.20
CA GLU A 33 22.33 -33.84 37.84
C GLU A 33 21.68 -34.76 36.81
N VAL A 34 21.67 -36.06 37.12
CA VAL A 34 20.94 -37.10 36.39
C VAL A 34 19.85 -37.64 37.29
N TYR A 35 18.64 -37.69 36.78
CA TYR A 35 17.47 -38.19 37.50
C TYR A 35 17.06 -39.56 36.99
N GLU A 36 16.45 -40.36 37.87
CA GLU A 36 15.91 -41.68 37.56
C GLU A 36 14.44 -41.75 38.00
N LYS A 37 13.61 -42.39 37.17
CA LYS A 37 12.23 -42.68 37.53
C LYS A 37 12.16 -44.02 38.26
N GLU A 38 11.49 -44.05 39.43
CA GLU A 38 11.31 -45.29 40.19
C GLU A 38 10.60 -46.42 39.42
N ASN A 39 9.73 -46.09 38.46
CA ASN A 39 8.86 -47.08 37.82
C ASN A 39 9.52 -47.89 36.70
N ASP A 40 10.57 -47.36 36.06
CA ASP A 40 11.20 -47.99 34.89
C ASP A 40 12.74 -47.88 34.88
N ASN A 41 13.35 -47.36 35.95
CA ASN A 41 14.80 -47.11 36.07
C ASN A 41 15.37 -46.27 34.91
N THR A 42 14.54 -45.48 34.22
CA THR A 42 15.00 -44.67 33.09
C THR A 42 15.71 -43.43 33.59
N LYS A 43 16.96 -43.27 33.17
CA LYS A 43 17.81 -42.12 33.51
C LYS A 43 17.68 -40.99 32.50
N PHE A 44 17.58 -39.75 32.97
CA PHE A 44 17.43 -38.58 32.10
C PHE A 44 18.05 -37.31 32.71
N PHE A 45 18.35 -36.35 31.85
CA PHE A 45 18.67 -34.96 32.21
C PHE A 45 17.42 -34.10 32.07
N GLU A 46 17.23 -33.15 32.97
CA GLU A 46 16.18 -32.13 32.88
C GLU A 46 16.79 -30.80 32.43
N ILE A 47 16.23 -30.21 31.36
CA ILE A 47 16.69 -28.94 30.78
C ILE A 47 15.48 -28.04 30.59
N GLY A 48 15.27 -27.11 31.53
CA GLY A 48 14.01 -26.37 31.65
C GLY A 48 12.84 -27.35 31.82
N ASP A 49 11.77 -27.18 31.04
CA ASP A 49 10.61 -28.08 31.09
C ASP A 49 10.76 -29.37 30.25
N LYS A 50 11.95 -29.64 29.69
CA LYS A 50 12.20 -30.77 28.76
C LYS A 50 13.11 -31.83 29.38
N LYS A 51 12.79 -33.11 29.13
CA LYS A 51 13.55 -34.26 29.62
C LYS A 51 14.28 -34.95 28.47
N TYR A 52 15.57 -35.22 28.64
CA TYR A 52 16.44 -35.86 27.66
C TYR A 52 16.97 -37.18 28.22
N LEU A 53 16.67 -38.29 27.56
CA LEU A 53 17.11 -39.63 27.99
C LEU A 53 18.64 -39.73 27.99
N PHE A 54 19.21 -40.29 29.06
CA PHE A 54 20.65 -40.42 29.25
C PHE A 54 21.33 -41.19 28.11
N GLU A 55 20.70 -42.27 27.64
CA GLU A 55 21.26 -43.15 26.59
C GLU A 55 21.33 -42.49 25.21
N THR A 56 20.47 -41.48 24.95
CA THR A 56 20.31 -40.89 23.61
C THR A 56 20.62 -39.40 23.55
N VAL A 57 20.92 -38.75 24.68
CA VAL A 57 21.22 -37.31 24.68
C VAL A 57 22.53 -37.07 23.94
N ARG A 58 22.52 -36.10 23.02
CA ARG A 58 23.74 -35.68 22.33
C ARG A 58 24.52 -34.70 23.17
N VAL A 59 25.85 -34.71 23.04
CA VAL A 59 26.73 -33.78 23.75
C VAL A 59 26.30 -32.32 23.51
N GLY A 60 25.95 -31.95 22.26
CA GLY A 60 25.50 -30.59 21.96
C GLY A 60 24.19 -30.17 22.64
N GLN A 61 23.31 -31.13 23.00
CA GLN A 61 22.12 -30.84 23.81
C GLN A 61 22.50 -30.60 25.27
N LEU A 62 23.45 -31.38 25.80
CA LEU A 62 23.97 -31.21 27.16
C LEU A 62 24.77 -29.92 27.31
N THR A 63 25.48 -29.46 26.27
CA THR A 63 26.17 -28.16 26.27
C THR A 63 25.24 -27.00 26.60
N LYS A 64 23.96 -27.05 26.20
CA LYS A 64 22.97 -26.02 26.56
C LYS A 64 22.64 -26.00 28.05
N LEU A 65 22.53 -27.18 28.66
CA LEU A 65 22.34 -27.31 30.11
C LEU A 65 23.53 -26.72 30.85
N ILE A 66 24.75 -27.12 30.45
CA ILE A 66 26.00 -26.63 31.04
C ILE A 66 26.16 -25.12 30.84
N SER A 67 25.74 -24.59 29.69
CA SER A 67 25.73 -23.15 29.43
C SER A 67 24.83 -22.39 30.42
N HIS A 68 23.63 -22.93 30.68
CA HIS A 68 22.65 -22.34 31.60
C HIS A 68 23.12 -22.45 33.06
N GLU A 69 23.42 -23.66 33.53
CA GLU A 69 23.82 -23.95 34.91
C GLU A 69 25.18 -23.30 35.26
N GLY A 70 26.11 -23.28 34.30
CA GLY A 70 27.43 -22.65 34.45
C GLY A 70 27.43 -21.13 34.34
N LYS A 71 26.25 -20.51 34.14
CA LYS A 71 26.05 -19.06 33.98
C LYS A 71 26.97 -18.46 32.91
N PHE A 72 27.10 -19.16 31.78
CA PHE A 72 27.77 -18.63 30.60
C PHE A 72 26.89 -17.58 29.93
N LYS A 73 27.46 -16.66 29.14
CA LYS A 73 26.66 -15.70 28.38
C LYS A 73 26.00 -16.44 27.22
N ASP A 74 24.81 -16.02 26.80
CA ASP A 74 24.10 -16.59 25.64
C ASP A 74 24.92 -16.57 24.32
N SER A 75 26.00 -15.77 24.28
CA SER A 75 26.91 -15.63 23.15
C SER A 75 28.19 -16.48 23.24
N ASP A 76 28.40 -17.22 24.33
CA ASP A 76 29.57 -18.07 24.52
C ASP A 76 29.37 -19.41 23.79
N ILE A 77 30.38 -19.84 23.02
CA ILE A 77 30.43 -21.17 22.40
C ILE A 77 31.34 -22.03 23.29
N LEU A 78 30.87 -23.23 23.65
CA LEU A 78 31.53 -24.09 24.62
C LEU A 78 32.01 -25.39 23.97
N ASN A 79 33.28 -25.70 24.19
CA ASN A 79 33.83 -27.04 24.01
C ASN A 79 33.74 -27.79 25.35
N LEU A 80 33.20 -29.00 25.33
CA LEU A 80 33.15 -29.88 26.49
C LEU A 80 34.25 -30.92 26.39
N TRP A 81 34.97 -31.12 27.49
CA TRP A 81 36.03 -32.11 27.59
C TRP A 81 35.73 -33.09 28.73
N LYS A 82 35.97 -34.37 28.49
CA LYS A 82 36.03 -35.38 29.54
C LYS A 82 37.46 -35.44 30.06
N ILE A 83 37.63 -35.25 31.36
CA ILE A 83 38.94 -35.43 32.02
C ILE A 83 38.79 -36.34 33.24
N ASN A 84 39.84 -37.13 33.50
CA ASN A 84 39.95 -37.93 34.72
C ASN A 84 41.22 -37.51 35.47
N ALA A 85 41.10 -36.46 36.28
CA ALA A 85 42.20 -35.84 37.01
C ALA A 85 41.71 -35.34 38.38
N LYS A 86 42.61 -35.25 39.37
CA LYS A 86 42.19 -34.71 40.67
C LYS A 86 41.89 -33.23 40.53
N LYS A 87 40.87 -32.74 41.23
CA LYS A 87 40.43 -31.34 41.17
C LYS A 87 41.55 -30.29 41.35
N TYR A 88 42.57 -30.58 42.17
CA TYR A 88 43.70 -29.66 42.40
C TYR A 88 44.70 -29.61 41.24
N ASP A 89 44.67 -30.60 40.37
CA ASP A 89 45.52 -30.69 39.18
C ASP A 89 44.92 -29.88 38.00
N LEU A 90 43.75 -29.25 38.18
CA LEU A 90 43.07 -28.43 37.16
C LEU A 90 43.32 -26.92 37.42
N ASN A 91 44.06 -26.24 36.52
CA ASN A 91 44.47 -24.83 36.61
C ASN A 91 43.72 -23.97 35.57
N PRO A 92 43.16 -22.79 35.93
CA PRO A 92 42.45 -21.90 34.99
C PRO A 92 43.33 -21.25 33.92
N VAL A 93 44.65 -21.39 33.98
CA VAL A 93 45.58 -20.94 32.92
C VAL A 93 45.74 -22.00 31.83
N TYR A 94 45.09 -23.16 31.95
CA TYR A 94 45.17 -24.21 30.95
C TYR A 94 44.53 -23.79 29.63
N THR A 95 45.28 -24.08 28.58
CA THR A 95 44.85 -24.09 27.18
C THR A 95 44.17 -25.42 26.85
N GLU A 96 43.53 -25.51 25.68
CA GLU A 96 43.01 -26.79 25.21
C GLU A 96 44.14 -27.84 25.07
N ASP A 97 45.35 -27.42 24.69
CA ASP A 97 46.54 -28.29 24.62
C ASP A 97 46.93 -28.84 26.00
N ASP A 98 46.90 -28.02 27.05
CA ASP A 98 47.18 -28.47 28.43
C ASP A 98 46.14 -29.49 28.93
N ILE A 99 44.88 -29.38 28.49
CA ILE A 99 43.82 -30.33 28.82
C ILE A 99 44.07 -31.67 28.11
N GLU A 100 44.52 -31.64 26.86
CA GLU A 100 44.87 -32.84 26.10
C GLU A 100 46.09 -33.55 26.72
N GLU A 101 47.12 -32.81 27.17
CA GLU A 101 48.27 -33.36 27.89
C GLU A 101 47.90 -34.05 29.21
N LEU A 102 46.83 -33.59 29.87
CA LEU A 102 46.27 -34.22 31.08
C LEU A 102 45.38 -35.44 30.78
N GLY A 103 45.36 -35.91 29.52
CA GLY A 103 44.53 -37.02 29.08
C GLY A 103 43.06 -36.65 28.88
N GLY A 104 42.77 -35.36 28.71
CA GLY A 104 41.45 -34.87 28.38
C GLY A 104 41.03 -35.29 26.97
N LYS A 105 39.77 -35.68 26.82
CA LYS A 105 39.17 -36.03 25.53
C LYS A 105 38.05 -35.06 25.19
N ILE A 106 38.18 -34.35 24.07
CA ILE A 106 37.12 -33.48 23.57
C ILE A 106 35.86 -34.28 23.23
N MET A 107 34.71 -33.71 23.58
CA MET A 107 33.40 -34.31 23.37
C MET A 107 32.73 -33.69 22.15
N GLU A 108 32.56 -34.47 21.09
CA GLU A 108 31.99 -34.01 19.82
C GLU A 108 30.48 -33.80 19.95
N SER A 109 29.99 -32.65 19.48
CA SER A 109 28.59 -32.23 19.68
C SER A 109 27.53 -33.18 19.11
N GLU A 110 27.86 -33.92 18.04
CA GLU A 110 26.94 -34.83 17.35
C GLU A 110 26.88 -36.23 17.98
N GLN A 111 27.88 -36.58 18.78
CA GLN A 111 27.98 -37.88 19.44
C GLN A 111 27.04 -37.96 20.65
N ASN A 112 26.62 -39.18 20.99
CA ASN A 112 25.85 -39.41 22.21
C ASN A 112 26.75 -39.25 23.43
N PHE A 113 26.22 -38.64 24.49
CA PHE A 113 26.95 -38.41 25.75
C PHE A 113 27.47 -39.72 26.36
N VAL A 114 26.68 -40.80 26.24
CA VAL A 114 27.03 -42.15 26.71
C VAL A 114 28.32 -42.70 26.10
N ASN A 115 28.73 -42.23 24.91
CA ASN A 115 30.00 -42.62 24.28
C ASN A 115 31.22 -42.15 25.09
N TYR A 116 31.05 -41.10 25.89
CA TYR A 116 32.08 -40.54 26.77
C TYR A 116 31.90 -41.03 28.22
N PHE A 117 30.64 -41.14 28.66
CA PHE A 117 30.27 -41.59 30.00
C PHE A 117 29.25 -42.73 29.92
N PRO A 118 29.70 -43.99 29.81
CA PRO A 118 28.79 -45.12 29.58
C PRO A 118 27.85 -45.39 30.76
N ASN A 119 28.20 -44.94 31.97
CA ASN A 119 27.39 -45.08 33.18
C ASN A 119 27.35 -43.75 33.95
N VAL A 120 26.31 -43.58 34.76
CA VAL A 120 26.25 -42.51 35.78
C VAL A 120 27.25 -42.84 36.88
N PRO A 121 28.15 -41.91 37.25
CA PRO A 121 29.21 -42.17 38.22
C PRO A 121 28.63 -42.44 39.62
N ASP A 122 29.20 -43.43 40.32
CA ASP A 122 28.97 -43.62 41.75
C ASP A 122 29.61 -42.45 42.54
N ALA A 123 29.09 -42.14 43.72
CA ALA A 123 29.61 -41.09 44.61
C ALA A 123 31.11 -41.22 45.00
N LYS A 124 31.79 -42.29 44.56
CA LYS A 124 33.22 -42.57 44.78
C LYS A 124 34.14 -42.15 43.62
N ASP A 125 33.61 -41.78 42.44
CA ASP A 125 34.39 -41.34 41.27
C ASP A 125 34.64 -39.82 41.28
N VAL A 126 35.37 -39.34 42.29
CA VAL A 126 35.58 -37.90 42.56
C VAL A 126 36.51 -37.21 41.54
N ASN A 127 37.21 -37.97 40.69
CA ASN A 127 38.23 -37.46 39.75
C ASN A 127 37.71 -37.28 38.31
N ILE A 128 36.48 -37.69 38.02
CA ILE A 128 35.90 -37.58 36.68
C ILE A 128 35.16 -36.24 36.56
N HIS A 129 35.62 -35.39 35.65
CA HIS A 129 35.08 -34.05 35.45
C HIS A 129 34.67 -33.81 33.99
N ILE A 130 33.61 -33.02 33.81
CA ILE A 130 33.34 -32.33 32.55
C ILE A 130 34.02 -30.96 32.65
N VAL A 131 34.88 -30.60 31.71
CA VAL A 131 35.49 -29.26 31.65
C VAL A 131 34.85 -28.49 30.50
N ALA A 132 34.23 -27.36 30.83
CA ALA A 132 33.62 -26.45 29.88
C ALA A 132 34.61 -25.31 29.56
N VAL A 133 35.06 -25.28 28.32
CA VAL A 133 36.01 -24.29 27.79
C VAL A 133 35.26 -23.34 26.89
N ILE A 134 35.32 -22.04 27.18
CA ILE A 134 34.88 -21.02 26.23
C ILE A 134 35.87 -21.07 25.08
N THR A 135 35.41 -21.39 23.88
CA THR A 135 36.29 -21.43 22.71
C THR A 135 36.94 -20.06 22.55
N SER A 136 38.24 -19.95 22.81
CA SER A 136 39.03 -18.80 22.40
C SER A 136 39.14 -18.89 20.89
N THR A 137 38.20 -18.26 20.20
CA THR A 137 38.21 -18.17 18.73
C THR A 137 39.58 -17.71 18.28
N THR A 138 40.18 -18.48 17.36
CA THR A 138 41.17 -18.05 16.37
C THR A 138 41.11 -16.54 16.13
N ALA A 139 42.26 -15.87 16.05
CA ALA A 139 42.37 -14.46 15.71
C ALA A 139 41.30 -14.06 14.68
N GLY A 140 40.40 -13.15 15.05
CA GLY A 140 39.27 -12.75 14.20
C GLY A 140 39.72 -12.23 12.84
N PRO A 141 38.80 -12.11 11.86
CA PRO A 141 39.16 -11.63 10.55
C PRO A 141 39.79 -10.24 10.63
N ASN A 142 40.77 -9.99 9.77
CA ASN A 142 41.22 -8.64 9.52
C ASN A 142 40.13 -7.91 8.72
N TRP A 143 39.31 -7.12 9.42
CA TRP A 143 38.19 -6.37 8.83
C TRP A 143 38.59 -5.31 7.77
N ASN A 144 39.88 -5.09 7.54
CA ASN A 144 40.39 -4.28 6.43
C ASN A 144 40.73 -5.08 5.16
N ASP A 145 40.81 -6.41 5.27
CA ASP A 145 41.20 -7.29 4.18
C ASP A 145 40.02 -8.18 3.78
N ALA A 146 39.56 -8.00 2.54
CA ALA A 146 38.45 -8.77 1.99
C ALA A 146 38.75 -10.28 1.96
N SER A 147 40.01 -10.69 1.75
CA SER A 147 40.38 -12.11 1.71
C SER A 147 40.23 -12.75 3.09
N SER A 148 40.75 -12.10 4.14
CA SER A 148 40.59 -12.55 5.52
C SER A 148 39.13 -12.64 5.96
N ILE A 149 38.29 -11.67 5.60
CA ILE A 149 36.85 -11.71 5.90
C ILE A 149 36.17 -12.85 5.13
N TYR A 150 36.55 -13.06 3.87
CA TYR A 150 36.01 -14.14 3.05
C TYR A 150 36.34 -15.52 3.65
N GLU A 151 37.58 -15.75 4.07
CA GLU A 151 37.97 -16.99 4.75
C GLU A 151 37.21 -17.19 6.07
N TRP A 152 37.03 -16.12 6.84
CA TRP A 152 36.26 -16.19 8.09
C TRP A 152 34.78 -16.52 7.85
N ILE A 153 34.13 -15.89 6.88
CA ILE A 153 32.70 -16.14 6.63
C ILE A 153 32.45 -17.55 6.07
N GLN A 154 33.45 -18.16 5.42
CA GLN A 154 33.39 -19.55 4.96
C GLN A 154 33.35 -20.59 6.10
N GLN A 155 33.60 -20.19 7.35
CA GLN A 155 33.45 -21.07 8.52
C GLN A 155 31.98 -21.37 8.84
N PHE A 156 31.04 -20.59 8.29
CA PHE A 156 29.61 -20.78 8.47
C PHE A 156 29.01 -21.61 7.33
N THR A 157 27.84 -22.21 7.55
CA THR A 157 27.04 -22.72 6.45
C THR A 157 26.38 -21.53 5.74
N LEU A 158 26.66 -21.34 4.46
CA LEU A 158 26.25 -20.15 3.71
C LEU A 158 25.03 -20.42 2.84
N ASN A 159 24.05 -19.51 2.86
CA ASN A 159 22.88 -19.54 2.00
C ASN A 159 22.84 -18.29 1.11
N ARG A 160 23.30 -18.43 -0.13
CA ARG A 160 23.43 -17.33 -1.09
C ARG A 160 22.12 -16.97 -1.82
N GLY A 161 20.99 -17.46 -1.32
CA GLY A 161 19.68 -17.10 -1.85
C GLY A 161 19.20 -15.76 -1.31
N ARG A 162 18.58 -14.95 -2.17
CA ARG A 162 18.08 -13.62 -1.82
C ARG A 162 16.96 -13.68 -0.78
N ASN A 163 17.07 -12.88 0.28
CA ASN A 163 15.97 -12.60 1.20
C ASN A 163 14.99 -11.61 0.56
N ARG A 164 13.70 -11.92 0.61
CA ARG A 164 12.65 -10.96 0.23
C ARG A 164 12.39 -10.01 1.38
N LEU A 165 12.28 -8.73 1.08
CA LEU A 165 11.83 -7.70 2.02
C LEU A 165 10.33 -7.85 2.30
N VAL A 166 9.55 -8.23 1.27
CA VAL A 166 8.11 -8.43 1.39
C VAL A 166 7.80 -9.87 1.79
N MET A 167 7.32 -10.03 3.02
CA MET A 167 6.94 -11.34 3.60
C MET A 167 5.43 -11.53 3.75
N SER A 168 4.65 -10.48 3.50
CA SER A 168 3.19 -10.50 3.61
C SER A 168 2.52 -11.13 2.39
N PHE A 169 1.18 -11.11 2.33
CA PHE A 169 0.40 -11.70 1.24
C PHE A 169 0.83 -11.19 -0.15
N GLY A 170 1.17 -9.90 -0.22
CA GLY A 170 1.62 -9.19 -1.40
C GLY A 170 2.95 -9.69 -1.96
N LYS A 171 3.64 -10.64 -1.31
CA LYS A 171 4.89 -11.26 -1.79
C LYS A 171 4.73 -12.09 -3.08
N ASN A 172 3.50 -12.37 -3.51
CA ASN A 172 3.22 -13.10 -4.74
C ASN A 172 2.60 -12.22 -5.85
N PHE A 173 2.47 -10.92 -5.66
CA PHE A 173 1.91 -10.03 -6.68
C PHE A 173 2.84 -9.99 -7.89
N GLU A 174 2.31 -10.07 -9.12
CA GLU A 174 3.10 -9.73 -10.29
C GLU A 174 3.27 -8.20 -10.37
N PHE A 175 4.48 -7.72 -10.59
CA PHE A 175 4.77 -6.29 -10.42
C PHE A 175 4.49 -5.48 -11.66
N CYS A 176 3.20 -5.15 -11.79
CA CYS A 176 2.69 -4.29 -12.84
C CYS A 176 2.90 -2.80 -12.50
N GLY A 177 3.00 -1.95 -13.52
CA GLY A 177 2.89 -0.49 -13.37
C GLY A 177 4.08 0.21 -12.75
N ARG A 178 5.29 -0.26 -13.06
CA ARG A 178 6.55 0.24 -12.49
C ARG A 178 7.57 0.63 -13.57
N ASP A 179 7.14 0.62 -14.82
CA ASP A 179 7.96 0.92 -15.99
C ASP A 179 8.62 2.29 -15.87
N ASP A 180 7.88 3.34 -15.50
CA ASP A 180 8.43 4.70 -15.31
C ASP A 180 9.58 4.74 -14.30
N ALA A 181 9.47 3.99 -13.19
CA ALA A 181 10.51 3.93 -12.16
C ALA A 181 11.78 3.25 -12.69
N VAL A 182 11.61 2.12 -13.37
CA VAL A 182 12.72 1.34 -13.94
C VAL A 182 13.34 2.09 -15.13
N ASP A 183 12.53 2.72 -15.97
CA ASP A 183 12.98 3.54 -17.09
C ASP A 183 13.77 4.76 -16.60
N THR A 184 13.32 5.40 -15.52
CA THR A 184 14.07 6.50 -14.92
C THR A 184 15.39 6.00 -14.32
N LEU A 185 15.41 4.83 -13.67
CA LEU A 185 16.64 4.24 -13.16
C LEU A 185 17.62 3.90 -14.30
N TRP A 186 17.11 3.34 -15.39
CA TRP A 186 17.90 2.86 -16.52
C TRP A 186 18.42 4.01 -17.40
N ASN A 187 17.53 4.88 -17.86
CA ASN A 187 17.80 5.94 -18.82
C ASN A 187 18.10 7.30 -18.17
N GLY A 188 17.73 7.48 -16.90
CA GLY A 188 17.88 8.73 -16.19
C GLY A 188 16.68 9.65 -16.32
N ASP A 189 16.74 10.77 -15.60
CA ASP A 189 15.77 11.85 -15.70
C ASP A 189 16.28 12.91 -16.69
N LYS A 190 15.77 12.85 -17.92
CA LYS A 190 16.12 13.79 -18.99
C LYS A 190 15.70 15.23 -18.66
N LEU A 191 14.65 15.42 -17.88
CA LEU A 191 14.13 16.75 -17.52
C LEU A 191 15.05 17.46 -16.53
N LEU A 192 15.58 16.70 -15.56
CA LEU A 192 16.50 17.23 -14.54
C LEU A 192 17.98 17.04 -14.89
N GLY A 193 18.28 16.51 -16.07
CA GLY A 193 19.64 16.21 -16.54
C GLY A 193 20.38 15.26 -15.59
N ARG A 194 19.72 14.19 -15.17
CA ARG A 194 20.27 13.19 -14.24
C ARG A 194 20.52 11.89 -14.98
N ASN A 195 21.77 11.44 -14.97
CA ASN A 195 22.17 10.21 -15.63
C ASN A 195 21.54 8.97 -14.97
N GLY A 196 20.97 8.08 -15.79
CA GLY A 196 20.59 6.73 -15.37
C GLY A 196 21.78 5.77 -15.44
N ILE A 197 21.50 4.48 -15.24
CA ILE A 197 22.48 3.39 -15.33
C ILE A 197 23.28 3.45 -16.64
N VAL A 198 22.64 3.68 -17.79
CA VAL A 198 23.31 3.65 -19.11
C VAL A 198 24.39 4.73 -19.20
N GLU A 199 24.06 5.98 -18.88
CA GLU A 199 25.03 7.08 -18.92
C GLU A 199 26.06 6.97 -17.81
N ARG A 200 25.66 6.56 -16.59
CA ARG A 200 26.59 6.27 -15.50
C ARG A 200 27.62 5.20 -15.88
N PHE A 201 27.20 4.17 -16.61
CA PHE A 201 28.09 3.10 -17.04
C PHE A 201 29.13 3.62 -18.05
N LYS A 202 28.76 4.55 -18.95
CA LYS A 202 29.72 5.20 -19.86
C LYS A 202 30.77 5.99 -19.08
N HIS A 203 30.34 6.70 -18.04
CA HIS A 203 31.20 7.51 -17.18
C HIS A 203 31.77 6.76 -15.97
N ARG A 204 31.72 5.41 -15.94
CA ARG A 204 32.11 4.60 -14.77
C ARG A 204 33.57 4.75 -14.33
N ASN A 205 34.44 5.21 -15.23
CA ASN A 205 35.86 5.44 -14.94
C ASN A 205 36.16 6.91 -14.56
N GLU A 206 35.14 7.75 -14.50
CA GLU A 206 35.25 9.16 -14.16
C GLU A 206 34.87 9.41 -12.71
N ARG A 207 35.59 10.33 -12.06
CA ARG A 207 35.37 10.72 -10.67
C ARG A 207 34.43 11.90 -10.51
N ASP A 208 33.80 12.36 -11.59
CA ASP A 208 32.84 13.44 -11.51
C ASP A 208 31.52 12.92 -10.93
N LYS A 209 31.26 13.28 -9.68
CA LYS A 209 30.01 12.99 -8.96
C LYS A 209 28.75 13.46 -9.70
N GLU A 210 28.86 14.46 -10.58
CA GLU A 210 27.71 14.96 -11.35
C GLU A 210 27.19 13.92 -12.34
N ASN A 211 28.09 13.03 -12.82
CA ASN A 211 27.76 11.93 -13.71
C ASN A 211 27.14 10.73 -12.99
N HIS A 212 27.20 10.70 -11.65
CA HIS A 212 26.82 9.56 -10.82
C HIS A 212 25.77 9.92 -9.76
N PRO A 213 24.55 10.30 -10.17
CA PRO A 213 23.49 10.58 -9.22
C PRO A 213 23.09 9.31 -8.46
N ILE A 214 22.64 9.48 -7.21
CA ILE A 214 22.17 8.40 -6.33
C ILE A 214 20.68 8.17 -6.56
N PRO A 215 20.26 6.96 -7.00
CA PRO A 215 18.86 6.57 -7.10
C PRO A 215 18.12 6.57 -5.75
N VAL A 216 16.93 7.14 -5.73
CA VAL A 216 16.11 7.31 -4.53
C VAL A 216 14.64 6.98 -4.79
N VAL A 217 14.06 6.14 -3.95
CA VAL A 217 12.62 5.84 -3.88
C VAL A 217 12.06 6.39 -2.55
N ALA A 218 11.47 7.58 -2.58
CA ALA A 218 10.90 8.22 -1.40
C ALA A 218 9.38 8.40 -1.56
N CYS A 219 8.60 7.55 -0.89
CA CYS A 219 7.13 7.57 -0.99
C CYS A 219 6.51 7.11 0.34
N GLY A 220 5.24 7.45 0.58
CA GLY A 220 4.49 7.03 1.77
C GLY A 220 4.52 5.50 2.02
N PRO A 221 4.23 5.04 3.25
CA PRO A 221 4.07 3.62 3.56
C PRO A 221 3.01 2.97 2.66
N GLY A 222 3.22 1.73 2.23
CA GLY A 222 2.22 0.96 1.47
C GLY A 222 2.18 1.21 -0.05
N THR A 223 3.06 2.05 -0.60
CA THR A 223 3.19 2.33 -2.05
C THR A 223 3.94 1.26 -2.85
N GLY A 224 4.55 0.27 -2.18
CA GLY A 224 5.26 -0.84 -2.83
C GLY A 224 6.78 -0.66 -2.98
N LYS A 225 7.42 0.17 -2.15
CA LYS A 225 8.89 0.41 -2.18
C LYS A 225 9.72 -0.87 -1.99
N SER A 226 9.47 -1.61 -0.91
CA SER A 226 10.17 -2.87 -0.62
C SER A 226 9.95 -3.89 -1.73
N ARG A 227 8.76 -3.89 -2.34
CA ARG A 227 8.42 -4.72 -3.49
C ARG A 227 9.23 -4.35 -4.74
N PHE A 228 9.36 -3.04 -5.01
CA PHE A 228 10.21 -2.53 -6.09
C PHE A 228 11.65 -3.01 -5.95
N LEU A 229 12.19 -2.96 -4.73
CA LEU A 229 13.52 -3.48 -4.47
C LEU A 229 13.59 -4.99 -4.69
N ASP A 230 12.66 -5.79 -4.15
CA ASP A 230 12.64 -7.25 -4.33
C ASP A 230 12.66 -7.70 -5.80
N GLU A 231 12.09 -6.91 -6.71
CA GLU A 231 11.99 -7.25 -8.13
C GLU A 231 12.99 -6.57 -9.05
N ILE A 232 13.85 -5.72 -8.50
CA ILE A 232 14.73 -4.88 -9.30
C ILE A 232 15.64 -5.69 -10.24
N GLU A 233 16.00 -6.91 -9.83
CA GLU A 233 16.81 -7.83 -10.62
C GLU A 233 16.12 -8.18 -11.94
N GLU A 234 14.89 -8.67 -11.90
CA GLU A 234 14.12 -9.04 -13.08
C GLU A 234 13.84 -7.82 -13.97
N LEU A 235 13.48 -6.69 -13.36
CA LEU A 235 13.21 -5.45 -14.07
C LEU A 235 14.43 -4.92 -14.82
N LEU A 236 15.61 -4.98 -14.20
CA LEU A 236 16.86 -4.58 -14.83
C LEU A 236 17.27 -5.56 -15.93
N MET A 237 17.11 -6.86 -15.73
CA MET A 237 17.43 -7.86 -16.76
C MET A 237 16.58 -7.66 -18.02
N ARG A 238 15.28 -7.33 -17.90
CA ARG A 238 14.46 -6.95 -19.06
C ARG A 238 15.05 -5.77 -19.84
N LYS A 239 15.53 -4.73 -19.14
CA LYS A 239 16.17 -3.56 -19.79
C LYS A 239 17.54 -3.89 -20.40
N VAL A 240 18.28 -4.84 -19.81
CA VAL A 240 19.54 -5.34 -20.34
C VAL A 240 19.31 -6.11 -21.64
N ASP A 241 18.31 -6.99 -21.66
CA ASP A 241 17.94 -7.81 -22.83
C ASP A 241 17.51 -6.92 -24.01
N ASP A 242 16.80 -5.82 -23.72
CA ASP A 242 16.41 -4.80 -24.69
C ASP A 242 17.56 -3.85 -25.09
N SER A 243 18.75 -3.97 -24.48
CA SER A 243 19.86 -3.04 -24.71
C SER A 243 20.73 -3.42 -25.91
N ASP A 244 20.93 -2.48 -26.83
CA ASP A 244 21.87 -2.65 -27.95
C ASP A 244 23.35 -2.62 -27.51
N ASN A 245 23.64 -2.17 -26.28
CA ASN A 245 25.02 -2.03 -25.79
C ASN A 245 25.58 -3.38 -25.30
N GLU A 246 26.47 -3.97 -26.08
CA GLU A 246 27.10 -5.26 -25.77
C GLU A 246 27.98 -5.23 -24.52
N ASP A 247 28.66 -4.12 -24.23
CA ASP A 247 29.47 -3.97 -23.00
C ASP A 247 28.59 -3.99 -21.74
N ILE A 248 27.43 -3.35 -21.80
CA ILE A 248 26.46 -3.36 -20.70
C ILE A 248 25.91 -4.78 -20.51
N ARG A 249 25.46 -5.44 -21.60
CA ARG A 249 24.97 -6.83 -21.54
C ARG A 249 26.00 -7.76 -20.92
N ASN A 250 27.26 -7.68 -21.36
CA ASN A 250 28.35 -8.49 -20.83
C ASN A 250 28.64 -8.21 -19.35
N ALA A 251 28.58 -6.95 -18.91
CA ALA A 251 28.78 -6.61 -17.50
C ALA A 251 27.64 -7.14 -16.61
N PHE A 252 26.39 -7.00 -17.06
CA PHE A 252 25.20 -7.42 -16.31
C PHE A 252 25.02 -8.94 -16.22
N ASN A 253 25.69 -9.75 -17.07
CA ASN A 253 25.79 -11.21 -16.87
C ASN A 253 26.40 -11.57 -15.49
N ASN A 254 27.19 -10.67 -14.92
CA ASN A 254 27.79 -10.80 -13.60
C ASN A 254 27.05 -9.99 -12.53
N MET A 255 25.81 -9.59 -12.77
CA MET A 255 25.03 -8.82 -11.81
C MET A 255 24.79 -9.63 -10.52
N VAL A 256 24.89 -8.95 -9.39
CA VAL A 256 24.49 -9.42 -8.06
C VAL A 256 23.55 -8.38 -7.45
N VAL A 257 22.41 -8.82 -6.96
CA VAL A 257 21.40 -7.96 -6.34
C VAL A 257 21.26 -8.32 -4.87
N ILE A 258 21.45 -7.32 -4.00
CA ILE A 258 21.35 -7.47 -2.54
C ILE A 258 20.33 -6.46 -2.03
N ASN A 259 19.42 -6.91 -1.17
CA ASN A 259 18.51 -6.03 -0.45
C ASN A 259 18.90 -6.04 1.03
N THR A 260 19.05 -4.85 1.60
CA THR A 260 19.25 -4.63 3.03
C THR A 260 18.12 -3.74 3.55
N THR A 261 17.88 -3.76 4.86
CA THR A 261 16.85 -2.91 5.48
C THR A 261 17.34 -2.35 6.81
N TYR A 262 16.88 -1.15 7.16
CA TYR A 262 17.04 -0.55 8.49
C TYR A 262 15.79 -0.65 9.37
N GLY A 263 14.78 -1.41 8.95
CA GLY A 263 13.63 -1.72 9.80
C GLY A 263 13.46 -3.22 10.01
N ASN A 264 12.36 -3.81 9.54
CA ASN A 264 12.01 -5.17 9.93
C ASN A 264 13.09 -6.19 9.53
N GLY A 265 13.50 -7.07 10.45
CA GLY A 265 14.57 -8.06 10.26
C GLY A 265 15.95 -7.57 10.69
N SER A 266 16.24 -6.28 10.50
CA SER A 266 17.50 -5.66 10.93
C SER A 266 17.29 -4.18 11.33
N PRO A 267 16.63 -3.90 12.46
CA PRO A 267 16.24 -2.53 12.81
C PRO A 267 17.46 -1.65 13.11
N ALA A 268 17.38 -0.38 12.70
CA ALA A 268 18.37 0.64 13.04
C ALA A 268 18.42 0.86 14.56
N ASN A 269 19.62 1.02 15.10
CA ASN A 269 19.82 1.33 16.52
C ASN A 269 21.14 2.10 16.74
N ILE A 270 21.36 2.58 17.97
CA ILE A 270 22.56 3.37 18.34
C ILE A 270 23.85 2.61 18.05
N GLU A 271 23.80 1.29 18.13
CA GLU A 271 24.91 0.39 17.86
C GLU A 271 25.34 0.34 16.38
N ASP A 272 24.58 0.96 15.48
CA ASP A 272 24.93 1.15 14.06
C ASP A 272 25.81 2.39 13.83
N LEU A 273 25.97 3.24 14.85
CA LEU A 273 26.72 4.49 14.76
C LEU A 273 28.18 4.30 15.17
N VAL A 274 29.08 4.75 14.31
CA VAL A 274 30.50 4.92 14.62
C VAL A 274 30.78 6.41 14.76
N ILE A 275 31.22 6.83 15.94
CA ILE A 275 31.60 8.22 16.21
C ILE A 275 33.10 8.33 15.97
N VAL A 276 33.49 9.09 14.95
CA VAL A 276 34.88 9.42 14.64
C VAL A 276 35.13 10.86 15.04
N GLN A 277 36.08 11.09 15.95
CA GLN A 277 36.54 12.44 16.26
C GLN A 277 37.51 12.92 15.18
N THR A 278 37.21 14.04 14.54
CA THR A 278 38.10 14.71 13.58
C THR A 278 38.30 16.16 14.00
N GLY A 279 39.38 16.43 14.73
CA GLY A 279 39.63 17.74 15.34
C GLY A 279 38.53 18.11 16.34
N ASP A 280 38.00 19.33 16.23
CA ASP A 280 36.91 19.83 17.09
C ASP A 280 35.50 19.34 16.67
N SER A 281 35.39 18.50 15.64
CA SER A 281 34.11 18.01 15.09
C SER A 281 33.96 16.50 15.23
N GLN A 282 32.74 16.05 15.55
CA GLN A 282 32.38 14.63 15.55
C GLN A 282 31.71 14.26 14.21
N VAL A 283 32.26 13.27 13.51
CA VAL A 283 31.63 12.66 12.35
C VAL A 283 30.96 11.37 12.81
N ILE A 284 29.64 11.29 12.58
CA ILE A 284 28.85 10.10 12.89
C ILE A 284 28.61 9.39 11.57
N ASN A 285 29.17 8.18 11.44
CA ASN A 285 29.07 7.37 10.23
C ASN A 285 28.36 6.04 10.54
N ALA A 286 27.61 5.53 9.57
CA ALA A 286 26.94 4.24 9.62
C ALA A 286 27.45 3.27 8.52
N GLU A 287 28.57 3.58 7.88
CA GLU A 287 29.18 2.77 6.82
C GLU A 287 29.42 1.32 7.25
N THR A 288 30.04 1.11 8.42
CA THR A 288 30.25 -0.24 8.98
C THR A 288 28.94 -0.98 9.19
N SER A 289 27.86 -0.29 9.59
CA SER A 289 26.54 -0.92 9.74
C SER A 289 26.02 -1.44 8.40
N LEU A 290 26.10 -0.62 7.32
CA LEU A 290 25.70 -1.05 5.99
C LEU A 290 26.58 -2.20 5.47
N ALA A 291 27.90 -2.12 5.67
CA ALA A 291 28.85 -3.14 5.28
C ALA A 291 28.53 -4.51 5.93
N VAL A 292 28.22 -4.53 7.23
CA VAL A 292 27.81 -5.76 7.94
C VAL A 292 26.47 -6.29 7.43
N ARG A 293 25.50 -5.42 7.12
CA ARG A 293 24.20 -5.81 6.55
C ARG A 293 24.37 -6.45 5.17
N ILE A 294 25.24 -5.92 4.32
CA ILE A 294 25.54 -6.49 3.01
C ILE A 294 26.08 -7.92 3.16
N LEU A 295 27.06 -8.14 4.05
CA LEU A 295 27.59 -9.49 4.27
C LEU A 295 26.52 -10.44 4.82
N TYR A 296 25.74 -9.98 5.80
CA TYR A 296 24.68 -10.79 6.40
C TYR A 296 23.62 -11.21 5.36
N GLU A 297 23.13 -10.27 4.55
CA GLU A 297 22.08 -10.53 3.58
C GLU A 297 22.57 -11.32 2.35
N TYR A 298 23.81 -11.12 1.93
CA TYR A 298 24.39 -11.89 0.83
C TYR A 298 24.73 -13.33 1.22
N PHE A 299 25.35 -13.53 2.38
CA PHE A 299 25.85 -14.85 2.79
C PHE A 299 24.86 -15.66 3.62
N ARG A 300 23.95 -14.99 4.34
CA ARG A 300 22.97 -15.56 5.28
C ARG A 300 23.56 -16.70 6.11
N PRO A 301 24.58 -16.41 6.92
CA PRO A 301 25.34 -17.43 7.61
C PRO A 301 24.46 -18.19 8.59
N LYS A 302 24.60 -19.51 8.60
CA LYS A 302 23.95 -20.42 9.55
C LYS A 302 25.03 -21.07 10.40
N HIS A 303 24.72 -21.21 11.69
CA HIS A 303 25.48 -22.10 12.57
C HIS A 303 24.83 -23.48 12.60
N ASN A 304 25.52 -24.44 13.22
CA ASN A 304 25.05 -25.81 13.40
C ASN A 304 23.70 -25.93 14.14
N TYR A 305 23.26 -24.86 14.81
CA TYR A 305 22.01 -24.81 15.58
C TYR A 305 20.88 -24.01 14.93
N GLY A 306 21.08 -23.43 13.74
CA GLY A 306 20.05 -22.68 13.01
C GLY A 306 20.54 -21.43 12.26
N GLU A 307 19.60 -20.72 11.64
CA GLU A 307 19.87 -19.44 10.98
C GLU A 307 20.26 -18.37 12.00
N LEU A 308 21.34 -17.62 11.73
CA LEU A 308 21.69 -16.47 12.54
C LEU A 308 20.71 -15.33 12.27
N SER A 309 20.28 -14.64 13.33
CA SER A 309 19.66 -13.33 13.18
C SER A 309 20.71 -12.26 12.89
N PHE A 310 20.31 -11.14 12.28
CA PHE A 310 21.21 -10.02 12.04
C PHE A 310 21.88 -9.52 13.32
N SER A 311 21.13 -9.42 14.42
CA SER A 311 21.67 -9.00 15.72
C SER A 311 22.74 -9.97 16.24
N ALA A 312 22.52 -11.28 16.11
CA ALA A 312 23.50 -12.29 16.49
C ALA A 312 24.76 -12.20 15.62
N PHE A 313 24.61 -12.08 14.30
CA PHE A 313 25.72 -11.92 13.37
C PHE A 313 26.55 -10.66 13.64
N ARG A 314 25.88 -9.53 13.87
CA ARG A 314 26.53 -8.26 14.24
C ARG A 314 27.30 -8.38 15.55
N SER A 315 26.71 -9.02 16.56
CA SER A 315 27.35 -9.26 17.85
C SER A 315 28.60 -10.14 17.72
N LEU A 316 28.58 -11.16 16.86
CA LEU A 316 29.77 -11.96 16.55
C LEU A 316 30.89 -11.12 15.96
N GLY A 317 30.56 -10.25 14.99
CA GLY A 317 31.55 -9.34 14.40
C GLY A 317 32.16 -8.39 15.45
N LYS A 318 31.33 -7.86 16.37
CA LYS A 318 31.75 -6.94 17.43
C LYS A 318 32.66 -7.56 18.49
N LYS A 319 32.76 -8.90 18.57
CA LYS A 319 33.76 -9.55 19.43
C LYS A 319 35.19 -9.17 19.06
N TYR A 320 35.40 -8.68 17.83
CA TYR A 320 36.71 -8.30 17.32
C TYR A 320 36.87 -6.77 17.33
N SER A 321 37.93 -6.28 17.96
CA SER A 321 38.21 -4.85 18.14
C SER A 321 38.41 -4.08 16.83
N THR A 322 38.66 -4.77 15.72
CA THR A 322 38.96 -4.20 14.40
C THR A 322 37.73 -3.97 13.52
N ILE A 323 36.53 -4.40 13.93
CA ILE A 323 35.31 -4.26 13.10
C ILE A 323 34.97 -2.81 12.75
N SER A 324 35.36 -1.85 13.59
CA SER A 324 35.19 -0.41 13.33
C SER A 324 35.93 0.09 12.09
N ARG A 325 36.89 -0.69 11.58
CA ARG A 325 37.61 -0.39 10.34
C ARG A 325 36.95 -1.02 9.10
N PHE A 326 35.89 -1.81 9.29
CA PHE A 326 35.19 -2.44 8.18
C PHE A 326 34.44 -1.41 7.34
N THR A 327 34.84 -1.31 6.06
CA THR A 327 34.32 -0.33 5.11
C THR A 327 33.33 -0.95 4.14
N LEU A 328 32.53 -0.10 3.49
CA LEU A 328 31.61 -0.53 2.43
C LEU A 328 32.37 -1.15 1.26
N ASN A 329 33.47 -0.53 0.83
CA ASN A 329 34.30 -1.06 -0.26
C ASN A 329 34.81 -2.48 0.06
N THR A 330 35.31 -2.71 1.28
CA THR A 330 35.76 -4.04 1.71
C THR A 330 34.63 -5.06 1.62
N ALA A 331 33.42 -4.72 2.07
CA ALA A 331 32.26 -5.61 1.96
C ALA A 331 31.93 -5.99 0.51
N LEU A 332 31.91 -5.01 -0.40
CA LEU A 332 31.65 -5.25 -1.82
C LEU A 332 32.73 -6.15 -2.45
N GLN A 333 33.99 -5.98 -2.04
CA GLN A 333 35.11 -6.83 -2.49
C GLN A 333 35.00 -8.28 -2.00
N VAL A 334 34.47 -8.51 -0.78
CA VAL A 334 34.17 -9.87 -0.30
C VAL A 334 33.10 -10.52 -1.18
N VAL A 335 32.01 -9.80 -1.48
CA VAL A 335 30.93 -10.28 -2.37
C VAL A 335 31.46 -10.59 -3.77
N ARG A 336 32.29 -9.70 -4.33
CA ARG A 336 32.96 -9.92 -5.62
C ARG A 336 33.80 -11.18 -5.63
N THR A 337 34.64 -11.35 -4.60
CA THR A 337 35.53 -12.51 -4.46
C THR A 337 34.73 -13.81 -4.44
N ASP A 338 33.63 -13.85 -3.68
CA ASP A 338 32.73 -15.00 -3.68
C ASP A 338 32.09 -15.25 -5.04
N THR A 339 31.56 -14.20 -5.67
CA THR A 339 30.86 -14.30 -6.97
C THR A 339 31.76 -14.86 -8.07
N ILE A 340 33.01 -14.38 -8.15
CA ILE A 340 33.99 -14.86 -9.13
C ILE A 340 34.31 -16.34 -8.89
N LYS A 341 34.48 -16.75 -7.62
CA LYS A 341 34.71 -18.16 -7.26
C LYS A 341 33.51 -19.05 -7.58
N GLN A 342 32.29 -18.61 -7.27
CA GLN A 342 31.07 -19.38 -7.52
C GLN A 342 30.79 -19.57 -9.02
N LYS A 343 31.10 -18.57 -9.85
CA LYS A 343 30.87 -18.62 -11.30
C LYS A 343 32.08 -19.16 -12.10
N GLU A 344 33.15 -19.61 -11.42
CA GLU A 344 34.40 -20.09 -12.03
C GLU A 344 34.96 -19.16 -13.13
N ILE A 345 34.83 -17.84 -12.93
CA ILE A 345 35.18 -16.88 -13.98
C ILE A 345 36.70 -16.70 -14.02
N ASN A 346 37.34 -17.28 -15.04
CA ASN A 346 38.79 -17.25 -15.23
C ASN A 346 39.34 -15.85 -15.60
N SER A 347 38.49 -14.92 -16.06
CA SER A 347 38.85 -13.54 -16.42
C SER A 347 38.24 -12.56 -15.43
N ASN A 348 39.04 -11.84 -14.62
CA ASN A 348 38.59 -10.88 -13.59
C ASN A 348 37.56 -9.85 -14.14
N PRO A 349 36.24 -10.12 -14.10
CA PRO A 349 35.28 -9.37 -14.88
C PRO A 349 34.78 -8.15 -14.09
N LEU A 350 34.17 -7.19 -14.76
CA LEU A 350 33.41 -6.15 -14.07
C LEU A 350 32.20 -6.80 -13.36
N LEU A 351 32.08 -6.59 -12.06
CA LEU A 351 30.90 -7.01 -11.29
C LEU A 351 29.89 -5.87 -11.28
N VAL A 352 28.64 -6.12 -11.65
CA VAL A 352 27.55 -5.15 -11.43
C VAL A 352 26.90 -5.48 -10.09
N LEU A 353 26.95 -4.56 -9.12
CA LEU A 353 26.34 -4.80 -7.81
C LEU A 353 25.20 -3.80 -7.57
N VAL A 354 23.99 -4.32 -7.52
CA VAL A 354 22.78 -3.55 -7.21
C VAL A 354 22.45 -3.74 -5.73
N LEU A 355 22.36 -2.64 -5.00
CA LEU A 355 22.07 -2.67 -3.57
C LEU A 355 20.80 -1.87 -3.27
N GLY A 356 19.71 -2.58 -2.93
CA GLY A 356 18.52 -1.97 -2.34
C GLY A 356 18.75 -1.70 -0.84
N ILE A 357 18.53 -0.47 -0.39
CA ILE A 357 18.60 -0.10 1.02
C ILE A 357 17.23 0.40 1.47
N ASP A 358 16.46 -0.49 2.08
CA ASP A 358 15.10 -0.21 2.52
C ASP A 358 15.04 0.46 3.92
N GLU A 359 13.95 1.18 4.15
CA GLU A 359 13.68 1.91 5.40
C GLU A 359 14.85 2.79 5.87
N PHE A 360 15.62 3.36 4.94
CA PHE A 360 16.82 4.17 5.23
C PHE A 360 16.53 5.31 6.22
N ASN A 361 15.32 5.88 6.17
CA ASN A 361 14.86 6.92 7.09
C ASN A 361 14.79 6.49 8.57
N LYS A 362 14.83 5.19 8.89
CA LYS A 362 14.91 4.70 10.28
C LYS A 362 16.28 5.00 10.91
N LEU A 363 17.35 4.99 10.10
CA LEU A 363 18.69 5.37 10.56
C LEU A 363 18.73 6.85 10.97
N HIS A 364 18.06 7.71 10.21
CA HIS A 364 17.89 9.11 10.57
C HIS A 364 17.22 9.28 11.95
N GLY A 365 16.19 8.48 12.22
CA GLY A 365 15.50 8.47 13.53
C GLY A 365 16.41 8.09 14.71
N VAL A 366 17.54 7.41 14.46
CA VAL A 366 18.55 7.14 15.49
C VAL A 366 19.47 8.36 15.68
N HIS A 367 20.01 8.90 14.60
CA HIS A 367 20.83 10.11 14.64
C HIS A 367 20.85 10.83 13.28
N GLU A 368 20.60 12.14 13.30
CA GLU A 368 20.45 12.97 12.09
C GLU A 368 21.69 12.93 11.18
N GLY A 369 22.88 13.14 11.75
CA GLY A 369 24.14 13.15 11.00
C GLY A 369 24.57 11.81 10.37
N ALA A 370 23.99 10.67 10.78
CA ALA A 370 24.43 9.34 10.35
C ALA A 370 24.16 9.09 8.85
N CYS A 371 23.01 9.57 8.36
CA CYS A 371 22.60 9.41 6.96
C CYS A 371 23.57 10.15 6.02
N LYS A 372 23.99 11.36 6.39
CA LYS A 372 24.95 12.15 5.62
C LYS A 372 26.30 11.46 5.47
N GLY A 373 26.85 10.94 6.58
CA GLY A 373 28.10 10.17 6.57
C GLY A 373 28.02 8.93 5.68
N LEU A 374 26.88 8.22 5.76
CA LEU A 374 26.65 7.03 4.95
C LEU A 374 26.49 7.34 3.45
N VAL A 375 25.73 8.38 3.08
CA VAL A 375 25.57 8.81 1.67
C VAL A 375 26.92 9.21 1.06
N ASN A 376 27.77 9.91 1.82
CA ASN A 376 29.14 10.24 1.37
C ASN A 376 29.97 8.98 1.10
N SER A 377 29.86 7.98 1.98
CA SER A 377 30.58 6.71 1.84
C SER A 377 30.09 5.92 0.62
N ILE A 378 28.77 5.84 0.41
CA ILE A 378 28.15 5.23 -0.76
C ILE A 378 28.63 5.91 -2.04
N GLY A 379 28.56 7.24 -2.11
CA GLY A 379 29.00 8.01 -3.26
C GLY A 379 30.49 7.85 -3.55
N GLY A 380 31.34 7.81 -2.51
CA GLY A 380 32.77 7.54 -2.67
C GLY A 380 33.04 6.19 -3.32
N VAL A 381 32.36 5.14 -2.87
CA VAL A 381 32.49 3.79 -3.46
C VAL A 381 32.01 3.75 -4.91
N MET A 382 30.97 4.50 -5.27
CA MET A 382 30.50 4.61 -6.67
C MET A 382 31.57 5.19 -7.61
N LEU A 383 32.47 6.04 -7.11
CA LEU A 383 33.49 6.75 -7.90
C LEU A 383 34.85 6.03 -7.91
N ASP A 384 35.18 5.29 -6.85
CA ASP A 384 36.52 4.72 -6.66
C ASP A 384 36.63 3.23 -7.05
N SER A 385 35.53 2.48 -7.09
CA SER A 385 35.59 1.07 -7.51
C SER A 385 35.64 0.98 -9.04
N ARG A 386 36.77 0.47 -9.56
CA ARG A 386 36.97 0.27 -11.02
C ARG A 386 36.47 -1.07 -11.51
N ASP A 387 36.44 -2.00 -10.60
CA ASP A 387 36.20 -3.41 -10.83
C ASP A 387 34.75 -3.77 -10.48
N ILE A 388 34.07 -2.98 -9.64
CA ILE A 388 32.65 -3.12 -9.31
C ILE A 388 31.90 -1.88 -9.81
N PHE A 389 30.90 -2.08 -10.67
CA PHE A 389 29.94 -1.04 -11.01
C PHE A 389 28.80 -1.06 -9.98
N PHE A 390 28.85 -0.12 -9.04
CA PHE A 390 27.94 -0.09 -7.89
C PHE A 390 26.68 0.75 -8.14
N ILE A 391 25.50 0.16 -7.92
CA ILE A 391 24.18 0.78 -8.12
C ILE A 391 23.41 0.75 -6.79
N PRO A 392 23.55 1.77 -5.93
CA PRO A 392 22.77 1.88 -4.71
C PRO A 392 21.36 2.44 -5.00
N ILE A 393 20.32 1.86 -4.40
CA ILE A 393 18.95 2.37 -4.47
C ILE A 393 18.47 2.60 -3.04
N LEU A 394 18.36 3.87 -2.66
CA LEU A 394 17.91 4.26 -1.32
C LEU A 394 16.38 4.30 -1.30
N ALA A 395 15.75 3.49 -0.45
CA ALA A 395 14.31 3.52 -0.25
C ALA A 395 13.95 3.97 1.17
N GLY A 396 12.94 4.83 1.27
CA GLY A 396 12.50 5.37 2.54
C GLY A 396 11.13 6.02 2.47
N THR A 397 10.55 6.28 3.64
CA THR A 397 9.21 6.85 3.75
C THR A 397 9.21 8.37 3.88
N ILE A 398 10.32 8.95 4.33
CA ILE A 398 10.43 10.39 4.59
C ILE A 398 11.11 11.07 3.40
N GLU A 399 10.34 11.76 2.56
CA GLU A 399 10.82 12.40 1.33
C GLU A 399 11.73 13.61 1.63
N GLY A 400 11.32 14.51 2.55
CA GLY A 400 12.05 15.75 2.84
C GLY A 400 13.47 15.54 3.37
N PRO A 401 13.63 15.01 4.59
CA PRO A 401 14.92 14.62 5.16
C PRO A 401 15.84 13.85 4.21
N LEU A 402 15.33 12.86 3.47
CA LEU A 402 16.14 12.08 2.53
C LEU A 402 16.73 12.95 1.40
N GLU A 403 15.94 13.86 0.84
CA GLU A 403 16.39 14.82 -0.16
C GLU A 403 17.43 15.79 0.40
N GLU A 404 17.22 16.28 1.62
CA GLU A 404 18.10 17.24 2.30
C GLU A 404 19.48 16.62 2.53
N TYR A 405 19.56 15.38 3.06
CA TYR A 405 20.85 14.71 3.30
C TYR A 405 21.65 14.44 2.02
N ILE A 406 20.96 14.01 0.96
CA ILE A 406 21.64 13.76 -0.32
C ILE A 406 22.13 15.09 -0.91
N THR A 407 21.33 16.15 -0.83
CA THR A 407 21.74 17.47 -1.31
C THR A 407 22.94 18.01 -0.52
N GLU A 408 22.96 17.85 0.81
CA GLU A 408 24.08 18.26 1.66
C GLU A 408 25.37 17.46 1.40
N SER A 409 25.25 16.19 1.01
CA SER A 409 26.39 15.35 0.59
C SER A 409 27.02 15.82 -0.73
N ARG A 410 26.41 16.82 -1.38
CA ARG A 410 26.75 17.36 -2.69
C ARG A 410 26.67 16.34 -3.84
N TYR A 411 26.05 15.18 -3.62
CA TYR A 411 25.66 14.26 -4.69
C TYR A 411 24.32 14.68 -5.27
N LYS A 412 24.15 14.41 -6.56
CA LYS A 412 22.88 14.59 -7.25
C LYS A 412 21.95 13.42 -6.92
N GLN A 413 20.68 13.68 -6.66
CA GLN A 413 19.68 12.60 -6.58
C GLN A 413 19.11 12.28 -7.96
N LEU A 414 18.77 11.01 -8.17
CA LEU A 414 17.92 10.52 -9.25
C LEU A 414 16.64 9.96 -8.60
N ARG A 415 15.54 10.72 -8.65
CA ARG A 415 14.27 10.28 -8.04
C ARG A 415 13.61 9.26 -8.93
N LEU A 416 13.27 8.11 -8.36
CA LEU A 416 12.53 7.06 -9.04
C LEU A 416 11.04 7.23 -8.71
N PRO A 417 10.18 7.56 -9.69
CA PRO A 417 8.78 7.80 -9.45
C PRO A 417 8.02 6.50 -9.17
N LEU A 418 7.53 6.32 -7.94
CA LEU A 418 6.72 5.16 -7.57
C LEU A 418 5.23 5.54 -7.47
N TYR A 419 4.60 5.72 -8.64
CA TYR A 419 3.19 6.12 -8.71
C TYR A 419 2.23 5.03 -8.19
N LEU A 420 1.05 5.46 -7.75
CA LEU A 420 -0.06 4.55 -7.46
C LEU A 420 -0.41 3.73 -8.70
N LEU A 421 -0.83 2.47 -8.49
CA LEU A 421 -1.22 1.61 -9.59
C LEU A 421 -2.49 2.15 -10.27
N ASN A 422 -2.55 2.06 -11.60
CA ASN A 422 -3.83 2.25 -12.28
C ASN A 422 -4.73 1.01 -12.04
N MET A 423 -6.01 1.13 -12.40
CA MET A 423 -6.98 0.06 -12.22
C MET A 423 -6.62 -1.21 -13.00
N ASP A 424 -6.10 -1.07 -14.22
CA ASP A 424 -5.75 -2.21 -15.07
C ASP A 424 -4.62 -3.02 -14.44
N HIS A 425 -3.54 -2.38 -13.98
CA HIS A 425 -2.46 -3.02 -13.24
C HIS A 425 -2.97 -3.74 -11.99
N ALA A 426 -3.91 -3.14 -11.25
CA ALA A 426 -4.50 -3.76 -10.07
C ALA A 426 -5.35 -5.00 -10.41
N ILE A 427 -6.03 -5.01 -11.56
CA ILE A 427 -6.78 -6.16 -12.07
C ILE A 427 -5.83 -7.26 -12.57
N GLU A 428 -4.79 -6.90 -13.33
CA GLU A 428 -3.81 -7.87 -13.84
C GLU A 428 -3.09 -8.62 -12.72
N ILE A 429 -2.79 -7.94 -11.60
CA ILE A 429 -2.28 -8.61 -10.39
C ILE A 429 -3.23 -9.74 -9.93
N GLY A 430 -4.54 -9.47 -9.88
CA GLY A 430 -5.52 -10.48 -9.47
C GLY A 430 -5.61 -11.66 -10.45
N LYS A 431 -5.47 -11.40 -11.75
CA LYS A 431 -5.44 -12.43 -12.80
C LYS A 431 -4.18 -13.28 -12.71
N ALA A 432 -3.02 -12.66 -12.55
CA ALA A 432 -1.73 -13.33 -12.39
C ALA A 432 -1.70 -14.28 -11.17
N MET A 433 -2.41 -13.91 -10.11
CA MET A 433 -2.58 -14.75 -8.92
C MET A 433 -3.58 -15.90 -9.11
N GLY A 434 -4.27 -15.97 -10.25
CA GLY A 434 -5.31 -16.96 -10.52
C GLY A 434 -6.57 -16.79 -9.67
N LEU A 435 -6.79 -15.62 -9.07
CA LEU A 435 -7.97 -15.35 -8.25
C LEU A 435 -9.21 -15.01 -9.09
N ILE A 436 -8.98 -14.42 -10.26
CA ILE A 436 -10.02 -13.94 -11.19
C ILE A 436 -9.57 -14.16 -12.63
N ASP A 437 -10.52 -14.16 -13.56
CA ASP A 437 -10.26 -14.20 -15.00
C ASP A 437 -10.92 -13.03 -15.74
N GLU A 438 -10.65 -12.91 -17.05
CA GLU A 438 -11.24 -11.88 -17.91
C GLU A 438 -12.77 -11.90 -17.88
N LYS A 439 -13.36 -13.11 -17.78
CA LYS A 439 -14.80 -13.29 -17.74
C LYS A 439 -15.39 -12.73 -16.45
N TYR A 440 -14.77 -13.00 -15.30
CA TYR A 440 -15.15 -12.47 -13.99
C TYR A 440 -15.11 -10.96 -13.97
N VAL A 441 -13.99 -10.36 -14.43
CA VAL A 441 -13.84 -8.91 -14.51
C VAL A 441 -14.96 -8.30 -15.37
N LYS A 442 -15.25 -8.89 -16.53
CA LYS A 442 -16.29 -8.42 -17.44
C LYS A 442 -17.71 -8.56 -16.89
N LEU A 443 -17.99 -9.61 -16.11
CA LEU A 443 -19.34 -9.91 -15.59
C LEU A 443 -19.61 -9.36 -14.18
N HIS A 444 -18.60 -8.77 -13.53
CA HIS A 444 -18.69 -8.27 -12.16
C HIS A 444 -18.32 -6.76 -12.03
N PRO A 445 -19.14 -5.83 -12.54
CA PRO A 445 -18.87 -4.38 -12.48
C PRO A 445 -18.60 -3.86 -11.06
N TYR A 446 -19.26 -4.40 -10.04
CA TYR A 446 -19.06 -3.99 -8.65
C TYR A 446 -17.63 -4.29 -8.13
N PHE A 447 -17.00 -5.34 -8.65
CA PHE A 447 -15.62 -5.67 -8.33
C PHE A 447 -14.69 -4.62 -8.93
N ARG A 448 -14.92 -4.23 -10.19
CA ARG A 448 -14.13 -3.20 -10.87
C ARG A 448 -14.23 -1.85 -10.18
N VAL A 449 -15.43 -1.44 -9.77
CA VAL A 449 -15.65 -0.23 -8.96
C VAL A 449 -14.83 -0.30 -7.67
N SER A 450 -14.87 -1.45 -6.98
CA SER A 450 -14.12 -1.66 -5.74
C SER A 450 -12.61 -1.56 -5.94
N ILE A 451 -12.07 -2.14 -7.02
CA ILE A 451 -10.65 -1.96 -7.40
C ILE A 451 -10.34 -0.49 -7.73
N GLY A 452 -11.24 0.21 -8.42
CA GLY A 452 -11.14 1.64 -8.67
C GLY A 452 -11.10 2.47 -7.37
N ASP A 453 -11.86 2.07 -6.35
CA ASP A 453 -11.95 2.75 -5.05
C ASP A 453 -10.72 2.54 -4.16
N ILE A 454 -10.03 1.40 -4.33
CA ILE A 454 -8.71 1.15 -3.75
C ILE A 454 -7.69 2.19 -4.27
N GLY A 455 -7.93 2.74 -5.47
CA GLY A 455 -7.20 3.89 -6.00
C GLY A 455 -5.70 3.62 -6.13
N GLY A 456 -5.30 2.39 -6.42
CA GLY A 456 -3.92 2.04 -6.74
C GLY A 456 -2.95 1.90 -5.57
N HIS A 457 -3.42 2.05 -4.34
CA HIS A 457 -2.56 1.92 -3.16
C HIS A 457 -2.25 0.43 -2.89
N VAL A 458 -0.98 0.04 -3.08
CA VAL A 458 -0.55 -1.37 -3.14
C VAL A 458 -0.89 -2.13 -1.86
N ARG A 459 -0.67 -1.55 -0.68
CA ARG A 459 -1.00 -2.22 0.59
C ARG A 459 -2.50 -2.39 0.81
N THR A 460 -3.30 -1.45 0.33
CA THR A 460 -4.76 -1.58 0.35
C THR A 460 -5.23 -2.68 -0.60
N LEU A 461 -4.63 -2.74 -1.80
CA LEU A 461 -4.89 -3.80 -2.77
C LEU A 461 -4.51 -5.19 -2.22
N GLU A 462 -3.41 -5.27 -1.48
CA GLU A 462 -2.99 -6.47 -0.76
C GLU A 462 -4.06 -6.96 0.21
N TYR A 463 -4.62 -6.09 1.05
CA TYR A 463 -5.70 -6.47 1.96
C TYR A 463 -6.96 -6.93 1.22
N PHE A 464 -7.28 -6.26 0.11
CA PHE A 464 -8.41 -6.67 -0.70
C PHE A 464 -8.24 -8.10 -1.23
N TYR A 465 -7.11 -8.42 -1.87
CA TYR A 465 -6.90 -9.76 -2.43
C TYR A 465 -6.64 -10.83 -1.38
N ASP A 466 -6.03 -10.50 -0.23
CA ASP A 466 -5.89 -11.44 0.90
C ASP A 466 -7.27 -11.85 1.43
N TYR A 467 -8.17 -10.90 1.66
CA TYR A 467 -9.53 -11.19 2.09
C TYR A 467 -10.35 -11.89 1.00
N PHE A 468 -10.15 -11.52 -0.27
CA PHE A 468 -10.77 -12.18 -1.41
C PHE A 468 -10.40 -13.66 -1.47
N GLN A 469 -9.11 -13.98 -1.41
CA GLN A 469 -8.62 -15.36 -1.44
C GLN A 469 -9.15 -16.17 -0.25
N ARG A 470 -9.07 -15.63 0.97
CA ARG A 470 -9.60 -16.32 2.17
C ARG A 470 -11.09 -16.61 2.06
N GLU A 471 -11.86 -15.70 1.48
CA GLU A 471 -13.29 -15.88 1.32
C GLU A 471 -13.62 -16.96 0.28
N ILE A 472 -12.85 -17.05 -0.81
CA ILE A 472 -12.91 -18.18 -1.76
C ILE A 472 -12.65 -19.49 -1.03
N GLU A 473 -11.53 -19.57 -0.32
CA GLU A 473 -11.08 -20.79 0.37
C GLU A 473 -12.07 -21.24 1.45
N THR A 474 -12.80 -20.31 2.08
CA THR A 474 -13.77 -20.62 3.14
C THR A 474 -15.13 -21.04 2.57
N LYS A 475 -15.61 -20.40 1.50
CA LYS A 475 -16.96 -20.62 0.97
C LYS A 475 -17.05 -21.72 -0.07
N ASP A 476 -15.96 -21.98 -0.78
CA ASP A 476 -15.91 -22.99 -1.83
C ASP A 476 -14.51 -23.62 -1.89
N PRO A 477 -14.12 -24.37 -0.85
CA PRO A 477 -12.78 -24.94 -0.75
C PRO A 477 -12.44 -25.85 -1.93
N ASP A 478 -13.44 -26.53 -2.51
CA ASP A 478 -13.26 -27.53 -3.56
C ASP A 478 -13.15 -26.91 -4.96
N ASN A 479 -14.01 -25.94 -5.31
CA ASN A 479 -14.03 -25.37 -6.67
C ASN A 479 -13.39 -23.98 -6.77
N LYS A 480 -13.15 -23.32 -5.63
CA LYS A 480 -12.57 -21.98 -5.55
C LYS A 480 -13.27 -20.94 -6.43
N ASP A 481 -14.60 -21.01 -6.52
CA ASP A 481 -15.38 -20.13 -7.38
C ASP A 481 -15.36 -18.66 -6.90
N PRO A 482 -14.77 -17.71 -7.67
CA PRO A 482 -14.75 -16.31 -7.29
C PRO A 482 -16.15 -15.67 -7.26
N TYR A 483 -17.14 -16.25 -7.94
CA TYR A 483 -18.53 -15.78 -7.92
C TYR A 483 -19.28 -16.16 -6.64
N LYS A 484 -18.64 -16.72 -5.61
CA LYS A 484 -19.25 -16.89 -4.27
C LYS A 484 -18.79 -15.84 -3.26
N VAL A 485 -17.85 -15.00 -3.68
CA VAL A 485 -17.25 -13.96 -2.85
C VAL A 485 -18.16 -12.74 -2.74
N LYS A 486 -18.35 -12.24 -1.52
CA LYS A 486 -19.15 -11.04 -1.28
C LYS A 486 -18.25 -9.80 -1.22
N ILE A 487 -18.17 -9.09 -2.35
CA ILE A 487 -17.23 -7.96 -2.50
C ILE A 487 -17.50 -6.84 -1.48
N ASN A 488 -18.76 -6.57 -1.16
CA ASN A 488 -19.12 -5.53 -0.20
C ASN A 488 -18.53 -5.83 1.20
N HIS A 489 -18.57 -7.09 1.61
CA HIS A 489 -18.02 -7.55 2.87
C HIS A 489 -16.49 -7.44 2.89
N ILE A 490 -15.82 -7.74 1.78
CA ILE A 490 -14.39 -7.51 1.62
C ILE A 490 -14.07 -6.03 1.77
N MET A 491 -14.78 -5.16 1.05
CA MET A 491 -14.53 -3.71 1.10
C MET A 491 -14.71 -3.15 2.51
N HIS A 492 -15.73 -3.58 3.26
CA HIS A 492 -15.88 -3.20 4.67
C HIS A 492 -14.69 -3.63 5.54
N ARG A 493 -14.18 -4.84 5.35
CA ARG A 493 -12.98 -5.33 6.08
C ARG A 493 -11.74 -4.53 5.69
N VAL A 494 -11.59 -4.19 4.41
CA VAL A 494 -10.48 -3.36 3.91
C VAL A 494 -10.55 -1.95 4.51
N GLU A 495 -11.72 -1.29 4.47
CA GLU A 495 -11.90 0.05 5.04
C GLU A 495 -11.60 0.07 6.55
N SER A 496 -12.11 -0.91 7.30
CA SER A 496 -11.81 -1.05 8.74
C SER A 496 -10.30 -1.22 8.96
N LYS A 497 -9.66 -2.12 8.21
CA LYS A 497 -8.23 -2.40 8.35
C LYS A 497 -7.36 -1.17 8.10
N ILE A 498 -7.68 -0.40 7.06
CA ILE A 498 -6.97 0.83 6.71
C ILE A 498 -7.21 1.91 7.75
N SER A 499 -8.45 2.09 8.19
CA SER A 499 -8.81 3.05 9.22
C SER A 499 -7.99 2.83 10.49
N ASP A 500 -7.86 1.57 10.92
CA ASP A 500 -7.11 1.19 12.12
C ASP A 500 -5.59 1.36 11.93
N GLU A 501 -5.04 0.92 10.81
CA GLU A 501 -3.60 0.90 10.59
C GLU A 501 -2.99 2.27 10.29
N TYR A 502 -3.73 3.12 9.57
CA TYR A 502 -3.28 4.47 9.20
C TYR A 502 -3.87 5.56 10.10
N GLY A 503 -4.78 5.22 11.02
CA GLY A 503 -5.39 6.18 11.94
C GLY A 503 -6.12 7.32 11.23
N LEU A 504 -6.81 7.04 10.12
CA LEU A 504 -7.37 8.08 9.24
C LEU A 504 -8.46 8.93 9.93
N GLY A 505 -9.38 8.30 10.67
CA GLY A 505 -10.54 8.97 11.26
C GLY A 505 -10.19 10.24 12.08
N PRO A 506 -9.25 10.17 13.04
CA PRO A 506 -8.76 11.32 13.78
C PRO A 506 -8.26 12.48 12.92
N TYR A 507 -7.74 12.21 11.71
CA TYR A 507 -7.17 13.23 10.84
C TYR A 507 -8.19 14.04 10.03
N SER A 508 -9.46 13.63 10.01
CA SER A 508 -10.53 14.22 9.18
C SER A 508 -10.63 15.75 9.28
N ARG A 509 -10.53 16.29 10.50
CA ARG A 509 -10.69 17.73 10.77
C ARG A 509 -9.59 18.59 10.17
N TRP A 510 -8.36 18.07 10.08
CA TRP A 510 -7.19 18.78 9.57
C TRP A 510 -6.99 18.57 8.07
N LEU A 511 -7.39 17.41 7.53
CA LEU A 511 -7.23 17.12 6.11
C LEU A 511 -8.34 17.70 5.23
N THR A 512 -9.30 18.42 5.80
CA THR A 512 -10.43 19.01 5.05
C THR A 512 -9.97 19.85 3.83
N GLU A 513 -8.98 20.72 4.01
CA GLU A 513 -8.46 21.57 2.93
C GLU A 513 -7.74 20.75 1.86
N VAL A 514 -6.96 19.75 2.28
CA VAL A 514 -6.22 18.81 1.42
C VAL A 514 -7.19 18.03 0.53
N LEU A 515 -8.24 17.50 1.16
CA LEU A 515 -9.32 16.77 0.54
C LEU A 515 -10.06 17.63 -0.51
N ALA A 516 -10.38 18.88 -0.18
CA ALA A 516 -11.01 19.80 -1.12
C ALA A 516 -10.12 20.07 -2.34
N LYS A 517 -8.82 20.32 -2.13
CA LYS A 517 -7.84 20.53 -3.21
C LYS A 517 -7.66 19.29 -4.09
N ALA A 518 -7.67 18.08 -3.51
CA ALA A 518 -7.57 16.83 -4.24
C ALA A 518 -8.77 16.61 -5.19
N VAL A 519 -10.01 16.83 -4.71
CA VAL A 519 -11.22 16.67 -5.54
C VAL A 519 -11.33 17.75 -6.61
N LEU A 520 -10.98 18.99 -6.28
CA LEU A 520 -10.98 20.10 -7.23
C LEU A 520 -9.79 20.04 -8.23
N ASN A 521 -8.91 19.04 -8.10
CA ASN A 521 -7.67 18.88 -8.83
C ASN A 521 -6.81 20.17 -8.85
N LEU A 522 -6.73 20.86 -7.71
CA LEU A 522 -5.95 22.08 -7.56
C LEU A 522 -4.49 21.72 -7.27
N SER A 523 -3.58 22.26 -8.08
CA SER A 523 -2.15 22.03 -7.90
C SER A 523 -1.60 22.83 -6.72
N VAL A 524 -0.72 22.24 -5.92
CA VAL A 524 -0.08 22.85 -4.74
C VAL A 524 1.43 22.96 -4.90
N ASP A 525 2.07 23.85 -4.13
CA ASP A 525 3.51 23.69 -3.87
C ASP A 525 3.70 22.59 -2.82
N LYS A 526 4.71 21.73 -2.98
CA LYS A 526 4.95 20.66 -2.00
C LYS A 526 5.40 21.22 -0.63
N GLU A 527 5.98 22.42 -0.62
CA GLU A 527 6.47 23.09 0.59
C GLU A 527 5.40 23.98 1.25
N ASP A 528 4.25 24.20 0.60
CA ASP A 528 3.12 24.90 1.19
C ASP A 528 2.66 24.16 2.46
N LYS A 529 2.37 24.92 3.53
CA LYS A 529 2.03 24.38 4.85
C LYS A 529 0.55 24.56 5.16
N ILE A 530 -0.02 23.53 5.78
CA ILE A 530 -1.36 23.57 6.36
C ILE A 530 -1.28 23.43 7.89
N ASN A 531 -2.35 23.84 8.58
CA ASN A 531 -2.49 23.53 10.00
C ASN A 531 -2.95 22.08 10.17
N PHE A 532 -2.03 21.20 10.58
CA PHE A 532 -2.26 19.79 10.81
C PHE A 532 -1.80 19.40 12.22
N ASN A 533 -2.73 18.86 13.02
CA ASN A 533 -2.48 18.53 14.41
C ASN A 533 -1.89 19.69 15.22
N ASP A 534 -2.45 20.88 15.00
CA ASP A 534 -2.05 22.15 15.64
C ASP A 534 -0.60 22.57 15.33
N LYS A 535 -0.03 22.04 14.24
CA LYS A 535 1.31 22.35 13.74
C LYS A 535 1.27 22.68 12.26
N LEU A 536 2.15 23.57 11.82
CA LEU A 536 2.35 23.84 10.40
C LEU A 536 3.10 22.67 9.76
N THR A 537 2.41 21.93 8.90
CA THR A 537 2.90 20.71 8.25
C THR A 537 2.82 20.89 6.73
N SER A 538 3.91 20.61 6.01
CA SER A 538 3.93 20.77 4.55
C SER A 538 3.21 19.62 3.83
N TYR A 539 2.82 19.81 2.57
CA TYR A 539 2.31 18.70 1.75
C TYR A 539 3.33 17.58 1.56
N ARG A 540 4.62 17.92 1.48
CA ARG A 540 5.73 16.95 1.48
C ARG A 540 5.74 16.09 2.75
N ASP A 541 5.49 16.68 3.91
CA ASP A 541 5.40 15.95 5.17
C ASP A 541 4.17 15.03 5.19
N LEU A 542 3.01 15.49 4.71
CA LEU A 542 1.81 14.65 4.60
C LEU A 542 2.01 13.46 3.66
N SER A 543 2.71 13.67 2.54
CA SER A 543 3.10 12.60 1.61
C SER A 543 4.02 11.59 2.29
N SER A 544 4.99 12.09 3.06
CA SER A 544 5.91 11.27 3.87
C SER A 544 5.20 10.47 4.96
N MET A 545 4.14 11.02 5.55
CA MET A 545 3.28 10.30 6.51
C MET A 545 2.42 9.23 5.83
N GLY A 546 2.32 9.22 4.50
CA GLY A 546 1.46 8.32 3.74
C GLY A 546 0.02 8.75 3.62
N LEU A 547 -0.33 9.96 4.04
CA LEU A 547 -1.71 10.44 4.04
C LEU A 547 -2.17 10.89 2.65
N ILE A 548 -1.22 11.29 1.80
CA ILE A 548 -1.45 11.71 0.42
C ILE A 548 -0.34 11.18 -0.49
N ASN A 549 -0.57 11.23 -1.80
CA ASN A 549 0.49 11.08 -2.80
C ASN A 549 0.58 12.35 -3.64
N LEU A 550 1.80 12.83 -3.88
CA LEU A 550 2.06 13.99 -4.73
C LEU A 550 2.49 13.55 -6.12
N VAL A 551 1.81 14.04 -7.14
CA VAL A 551 2.12 13.77 -8.54
C VAL A 551 2.47 15.08 -9.24
N LEU A 552 3.58 15.11 -9.97
CA LEU A 552 4.04 16.33 -10.62
C LEU A 552 3.02 16.78 -11.68
N ALA A 553 2.44 17.96 -11.49
CA ALA A 553 1.45 18.55 -12.40
C ALA A 553 2.12 19.28 -13.56
N ASN A 554 3.19 20.03 -13.25
CA ASN A 554 3.89 20.86 -14.22
C ASN A 554 5.37 20.97 -13.82
N THR A 555 6.25 20.63 -14.76
CA THR A 555 7.70 20.57 -14.57
C THR A 555 8.34 21.96 -14.43
N ILE A 556 7.77 22.98 -15.07
CA ILE A 556 8.28 24.35 -15.05
C ILE A 556 7.92 25.03 -13.74
N THR A 557 6.65 24.96 -13.33
CA THR A 557 6.17 25.60 -12.11
C THR A 557 6.44 24.77 -10.85
N LYS A 558 6.89 23.52 -11.02
CA LYS A 558 7.11 22.53 -9.93
C LYS A 558 5.90 22.39 -9.01
N LYS A 559 4.70 22.47 -9.58
CA LYS A 559 3.44 22.27 -8.87
C LYS A 559 3.03 20.80 -8.90
N PHE A 560 2.29 20.36 -7.88
CA PHE A 560 1.89 18.97 -7.68
C PHE A 560 0.39 18.82 -7.50
N TYR A 561 -0.20 17.77 -8.07
CA TYR A 561 -1.54 17.31 -7.75
C TYR A 561 -1.52 16.40 -6.52
N ILE A 562 -2.60 16.42 -5.75
CA ILE A 562 -2.79 15.61 -4.55
C ILE A 562 -3.67 14.41 -4.92
N HIS A 563 -3.12 13.21 -4.84
CA HIS A 563 -3.83 11.97 -5.11
C HIS A 563 -4.13 11.24 -3.80
N ILE A 564 -5.42 10.99 -3.56
CA ILE A 564 -5.92 10.24 -2.40
C ILE A 564 -6.93 9.22 -2.91
N PRO A 565 -6.78 7.92 -2.57
CA PRO A 565 -7.77 6.91 -2.92
C PRO A 565 -9.19 7.25 -2.44
N TYR A 566 -10.20 6.82 -3.19
CA TYR A 566 -11.60 7.07 -2.83
C TYR A 566 -11.96 6.42 -1.48
N SER A 567 -11.54 5.18 -1.25
CA SER A 567 -11.76 4.47 0.04
C SER A 567 -11.22 5.25 1.24
N TRP A 568 -10.04 5.85 1.11
CA TRP A 568 -9.43 6.67 2.17
C TRP A 568 -10.22 7.97 2.38
N THR A 569 -10.62 8.61 1.28
CA THR A 569 -11.45 9.81 1.29
C THR A 569 -12.80 9.54 1.96
N SER A 570 -13.41 8.39 1.67
CA SER A 570 -14.67 7.94 2.27
C SER A 570 -14.56 7.84 3.78
N ILE A 571 -13.51 7.20 4.30
CA ILE A 571 -13.25 7.11 5.74
C ILE A 571 -13.10 8.51 6.35
N LEU A 572 -12.26 9.37 5.77
CA LEU A 572 -12.01 10.72 6.28
C LEU A 572 -13.27 11.58 6.32
N VAL A 573 -14.10 11.52 5.28
CA VAL A 573 -15.32 12.33 5.19
C VAL A 573 -16.42 11.80 6.10
N LYS A 574 -16.59 10.47 6.20
CA LYS A 574 -17.51 9.84 7.16
C LYS A 574 -17.17 10.25 8.60
N SER A 575 -15.88 10.35 8.93
CA SER A 575 -15.40 10.82 10.24
C SER A 575 -15.39 12.35 10.42
N SER A 576 -15.80 13.14 9.42
CA SER A 576 -15.82 14.60 9.51
C SER A 576 -17.17 15.11 10.05
N ASN A 577 -17.14 16.13 10.90
CA ASN A 577 -18.36 16.78 11.42
C ASN A 577 -18.70 18.11 10.71
N LYS A 578 -17.96 18.49 9.66
CA LYS A 578 -18.18 19.74 8.92
C LYS A 578 -19.43 19.66 8.03
N SER A 579 -20.25 20.72 8.01
CA SER A 579 -21.49 20.76 7.23
C SER A 579 -21.22 20.85 5.72
N GLU A 580 -20.12 21.47 5.31
CA GLU A 580 -19.70 21.58 3.90
C GLU A 580 -19.40 20.22 3.26
N MET A 581 -19.17 19.20 4.10
CA MET A 581 -18.95 17.81 3.70
C MET A 581 -20.26 17.03 3.49
N SER A 582 -21.43 17.65 3.66
CA SER A 582 -22.74 16.97 3.59
C SER A 582 -23.04 16.38 2.20
N PHE A 583 -22.83 17.14 1.13
CA PHE A 583 -22.91 16.65 -0.26
C PHE A 583 -21.92 15.52 -0.52
N TRP A 584 -20.79 15.59 0.16
CA TRP A 584 -19.77 14.59 0.00
C TRP A 584 -20.17 13.28 0.66
N LYS A 585 -20.69 13.35 1.89
CA LYS A 585 -21.30 12.21 2.61
C LYS A 585 -22.43 11.57 1.83
N SER A 586 -23.32 12.37 1.21
CA SER A 586 -24.41 11.81 0.41
C SER A 586 -23.89 11.03 -0.80
N MET A 587 -22.79 11.48 -1.44
CA MET A 587 -22.11 10.75 -2.51
C MET A 587 -21.38 9.49 -2.03
N PHE A 588 -21.06 9.36 -0.73
CA PHE A 588 -20.49 8.13 -0.13
C PHE A 588 -21.54 7.13 0.34
N THR A 589 -22.74 7.59 0.75
CA THR A 589 -23.86 6.71 1.12
C THR A 589 -24.55 6.08 -0.09
N TYR A 590 -24.04 6.34 -1.30
CA TYR A 590 -24.45 5.64 -2.51
C TYR A 590 -23.89 4.21 -2.49
N ASP A 591 -24.50 3.37 -1.65
CA ASP A 591 -24.45 1.89 -1.78
C ASP A 591 -25.27 1.43 -3.00
N GLU A 592 -26.03 2.35 -3.59
CA GLU A 592 -26.73 2.12 -4.83
C GLU A 592 -25.84 2.40 -6.06
N PRO A 593 -25.98 1.57 -7.10
CA PRO A 593 -25.38 1.77 -8.42
C PRO A 593 -25.76 3.05 -9.11
N MET A 594 -25.00 3.37 -10.16
CA MET A 594 -25.14 4.58 -10.93
C MET A 594 -25.81 4.31 -12.30
N TYR A 595 -27.14 4.40 -12.36
CA TYR A 595 -27.97 4.39 -13.58
C TYR A 595 -27.79 5.63 -14.48
N TRP A 596 -28.48 5.66 -15.64
CA TRP A 596 -28.62 6.84 -16.51
C TRP A 596 -29.07 8.11 -15.76
N GLN A 597 -30.18 8.05 -15.00
CA GLN A 597 -30.64 9.15 -14.13
C GLN A 597 -29.63 9.48 -13.02
N ASN A 598 -28.77 8.52 -12.67
CA ASN A 598 -27.73 8.73 -11.67
C ASN A 598 -26.50 9.40 -12.27
N PHE A 599 -26.28 9.40 -13.58
CA PHE A 599 -25.26 10.25 -14.19
C PHE A 599 -25.67 11.72 -14.08
N GLU A 600 -26.95 12.03 -14.34
CA GLU A 600 -27.48 13.38 -14.16
C GLU A 600 -27.43 13.82 -12.68
N ASN A 601 -27.96 12.98 -11.79
CA ASN A 601 -27.93 13.25 -10.35
C ASN A 601 -26.49 13.32 -9.81
N PHE A 602 -25.59 12.45 -10.25
CA PHE A 602 -24.18 12.47 -9.85
C PHE A 602 -23.52 13.79 -10.26
N ASN A 603 -23.74 14.24 -11.48
CA ASN A 603 -23.15 15.50 -11.94
C ASN A 603 -23.76 16.71 -11.25
N ALA A 604 -25.06 16.71 -10.96
CA ALA A 604 -25.69 17.75 -10.15
C ALA A 604 -25.12 17.77 -8.72
N GLN A 605 -24.94 16.61 -8.09
CA GLN A 605 -24.32 16.49 -6.77
C GLN A 605 -22.84 16.89 -6.78
N PHE A 606 -22.09 16.49 -7.81
CA PHE A 606 -20.71 16.89 -7.98
C PHE A 606 -20.58 18.39 -8.22
N TRP A 607 -21.48 19.00 -8.98
CA TRP A 607 -21.53 20.45 -9.16
C TRP A 607 -21.77 21.17 -7.83
N ALA A 608 -22.73 20.70 -7.02
CA ALA A 608 -22.96 21.20 -5.67
C ALA A 608 -21.71 21.06 -4.78
N LEU A 609 -21.08 19.89 -4.82
CA LEU A 609 -19.83 19.62 -4.09
C LEU A 609 -18.73 20.57 -4.54
N ARG A 610 -18.55 20.78 -5.84
CA ARG A 610 -17.52 21.65 -6.39
C ARG A 610 -17.64 23.08 -5.85
N LEU A 611 -18.86 23.63 -5.85
CA LEU A 611 -19.15 24.94 -5.26
C LEU A 611 -18.90 24.97 -3.75
N SER A 612 -19.34 23.95 -3.01
CA SER A 612 -19.14 23.87 -1.56
C SER A 612 -17.66 23.74 -1.19
N LEU A 613 -16.86 23.04 -1.98
CA LEU A 613 -15.43 22.87 -1.76
C LEU A 613 -14.65 24.17 -1.97
N PHE A 614 -14.95 24.94 -3.02
CA PHE A 614 -14.35 26.28 -3.16
C PHE A 614 -14.73 27.20 -2.00
N ARG A 615 -15.99 27.14 -1.54
CA ARG A 615 -16.45 27.88 -0.35
C ARG A 615 -15.66 27.47 0.90
N LEU A 616 -15.43 26.18 1.08
CA LEU A 616 -14.65 25.60 2.17
C LEU A 616 -13.18 26.07 2.14
N LEU A 617 -12.61 26.26 0.95
CA LEU A 617 -11.29 26.88 0.75
C LEU A 617 -11.27 28.40 1.00
N GLY A 618 -12.39 29.00 1.43
CA GLY A 618 -12.48 30.40 1.81
C GLY A 618 -12.91 31.35 0.69
N TYR A 619 -13.21 30.83 -0.51
CA TYR A 619 -13.65 31.67 -1.63
C TYR A 619 -15.06 32.20 -1.38
N GLN A 620 -15.23 33.52 -1.50
CA GLN A 620 -16.55 34.16 -1.54
C GLN A 620 -17.02 34.40 -2.97
N THR A 621 -16.05 34.73 -3.84
CA THR A 621 -16.23 34.88 -5.29
C THR A 621 -15.07 34.18 -5.99
N ILE A 622 -15.31 33.71 -7.22
CA ILE A 622 -14.29 33.01 -8.02
C ILE A 622 -14.44 33.39 -9.50
N ASN A 623 -13.33 33.42 -10.25
CA ASN A 623 -13.41 33.59 -11.70
C ASN A 623 -14.12 32.39 -12.32
N LEU A 624 -15.04 32.62 -13.27
CA LEU A 624 -15.83 31.52 -13.85
C LEU A 624 -14.95 30.46 -14.55
N LYS A 625 -13.83 30.87 -15.16
CA LYS A 625 -12.88 29.92 -15.77
C LYS A 625 -12.07 29.14 -14.74
N GLU A 626 -11.81 29.72 -13.58
CA GLU A 626 -11.15 29.04 -12.46
C GLU A 626 -12.12 28.05 -11.79
N LEU A 627 -13.40 28.42 -11.62
CA LEU A 627 -14.45 27.50 -11.19
C LEU A 627 -14.56 26.30 -12.13
N LEU A 628 -14.33 26.48 -13.42
CA LEU A 628 -14.34 25.43 -14.44
C LEU A 628 -12.92 24.95 -14.83
N SER A 629 -11.97 24.99 -13.89
CA SER A 629 -10.66 24.37 -14.09
C SER A 629 -10.80 22.90 -14.54
N GLY A 630 -9.97 22.49 -15.50
CA GLY A 630 -10.00 21.15 -16.08
C GLY A 630 -11.02 20.94 -17.21
N VAL A 631 -11.79 21.97 -17.58
CA VAL A 631 -12.79 21.88 -18.65
C VAL A 631 -12.25 22.49 -19.96
N LYS A 632 -12.60 21.89 -21.11
CA LYS A 632 -12.34 22.53 -22.42
C LYS A 632 -13.32 23.70 -22.59
N ILE A 633 -12.80 24.93 -22.71
CA ILE A 633 -13.62 26.15 -22.79
C ILE A 633 -13.53 26.79 -24.19
N SER A 634 -14.65 27.34 -24.67
CA SER A 634 -14.74 28.09 -25.94
C SER A 634 -14.01 29.46 -25.90
N ARG A 635 -13.66 30.03 -27.07
CA ARG A 635 -12.96 31.34 -27.12
C ARG A 635 -13.83 32.49 -26.63
N ARG A 636 -15.14 32.41 -26.87
CA ARG A 636 -16.14 33.42 -26.46
C ARG A 636 -16.87 32.98 -25.19
N PHE A 637 -16.14 32.43 -24.23
CA PHE A 637 -16.67 32.09 -22.93
C PHE A 637 -16.65 33.32 -22.00
N PRO A 638 -17.70 33.55 -21.18
CA PRO A 638 -17.75 34.67 -20.26
C PRO A 638 -16.53 34.71 -19.33
N SER A 639 -16.06 35.92 -19.00
CA SER A 639 -14.82 36.12 -18.23
C SER A 639 -15.03 36.84 -16.89
N GLY A 640 -16.25 36.81 -16.35
CA GLY A 640 -16.57 37.41 -15.05
C GLY A 640 -16.31 36.53 -13.83
N LYS A 641 -16.73 37.04 -12.67
CA LYS A 641 -16.69 36.34 -11.38
C LYS A 641 -18.10 35.93 -10.95
N VAL A 642 -18.21 34.78 -10.29
CA VAL A 642 -19.47 34.33 -9.66
C VAL A 642 -19.33 34.36 -8.15
N PHE A 643 -20.43 34.63 -7.45
CA PHE A 643 -20.52 34.49 -6.00
C PHE A 643 -20.85 33.05 -5.66
N LEU A 644 -20.11 32.50 -4.69
CA LEU A 644 -20.33 31.13 -4.24
C LEU A 644 -21.41 31.11 -3.16
N PRO A 645 -22.51 30.37 -3.37
CA PRO A 645 -23.61 30.31 -2.42
C PRO A 645 -23.22 29.66 -1.10
N LYS A 646 -24.04 29.92 -0.08
CA LYS A 646 -24.05 29.19 1.19
C LYS A 646 -25.28 28.28 1.20
N ASP A 647 -25.24 27.23 2.00
CA ASP A 647 -26.41 26.39 2.29
C ASP A 647 -27.08 25.90 0.99
N LEU A 648 -26.26 25.26 0.16
CA LEU A 648 -26.69 24.70 -1.11
C LEU A 648 -27.81 23.67 -0.90
N GLU A 649 -28.71 23.56 -1.87
CA GLU A 649 -29.74 22.52 -1.94
C GLU A 649 -29.88 22.01 -3.37
N ILE A 650 -30.36 20.78 -3.50
CA ILE A 650 -30.71 20.19 -4.80
C ILE A 650 -32.22 19.96 -4.83
N CYS A 651 -32.90 20.48 -5.84
CA CYS A 651 -34.34 20.37 -6.02
C CYS A 651 -34.66 19.78 -7.40
N GLY A 652 -35.80 19.11 -7.54
CA GLY A 652 -36.29 18.64 -8.84
C GLY A 652 -37.39 19.57 -9.37
N LEU A 653 -37.47 19.75 -10.68
CA LEU A 653 -38.58 20.49 -11.30
C LEU A 653 -39.70 19.55 -11.74
N ARG A 654 -40.96 19.95 -11.49
CA ARG A 654 -42.14 19.24 -12.01
C ARG A 654 -42.36 19.49 -13.50
N HIS A 655 -42.07 20.71 -13.94
CA HIS A 655 -42.24 21.15 -15.32
C HIS A 655 -40.89 21.50 -15.96
N ARG A 656 -40.81 21.41 -17.29
CA ARG A 656 -39.59 21.76 -18.04
C ARG A 656 -39.30 23.25 -17.90
N TYR A 657 -38.03 23.58 -17.73
CA TYR A 657 -37.57 24.96 -17.79
C TYR A 657 -36.52 25.16 -18.90
N PRO A 658 -36.64 26.23 -19.71
CA PRO A 658 -37.81 27.10 -19.85
C PRO A 658 -38.96 26.36 -20.54
N ALA A 659 -40.19 26.81 -20.35
CA ALA A 659 -41.33 26.36 -21.16
C ALA A 659 -41.15 26.92 -22.60
N MET A 660 -41.24 26.06 -23.63
CA MET A 660 -40.89 26.42 -25.00
C MET A 660 -42.01 26.09 -25.98
N GLY A 661 -42.97 27.02 -26.19
CA GLY A 661 -43.96 26.98 -27.29
C GLY A 661 -44.91 25.77 -27.32
N LYS A 662 -46.20 25.95 -27.66
CA LYS A 662 -47.28 24.94 -27.56
C LYS A 662 -47.42 24.14 -26.25
N ASP A 663 -46.51 24.28 -25.28
CA ASP A 663 -46.66 23.86 -23.89
C ASP A 663 -47.82 24.58 -23.17
N TYR A 664 -48.41 25.61 -23.81
CA TYR A 664 -49.64 26.29 -23.34
C TYR A 664 -50.93 25.75 -23.96
N ASP A 665 -50.86 24.95 -25.04
CA ASP A 665 -52.05 24.50 -25.80
C ASP A 665 -52.35 23.00 -25.66
N GLU A 666 -51.45 22.20 -25.08
CA GLU A 666 -51.76 20.84 -24.59
C GLU A 666 -52.06 20.89 -23.08
N MET A 667 -53.05 21.70 -22.68
CA MET A 667 -53.85 21.43 -21.47
C MET A 667 -54.93 20.36 -21.79
N ASP A 668 -54.57 19.32 -22.55
CA ASP A 668 -55.42 18.16 -22.80
C ASP A 668 -55.04 17.03 -21.84
N THR A 669 -55.66 17.09 -20.67
CA THR A 669 -56.50 16.02 -20.11
C THR A 669 -56.07 14.55 -20.25
N ASP A 670 -54.80 14.18 -20.09
CA ASP A 670 -54.43 12.77 -19.79
C ASP A 670 -53.43 12.56 -18.64
N ASP A 671 -53.07 13.60 -17.87
CA ASP A 671 -52.37 13.46 -16.58
C ASP A 671 -53.37 13.39 -15.41
N LYS A 672 -54.31 12.45 -15.47
CA LYS A 672 -54.89 11.86 -14.25
C LYS A 672 -53.95 10.74 -13.76
N GLU A 673 -52.71 11.06 -13.39
CA GLU A 673 -52.05 10.23 -12.37
C GLU A 673 -52.51 10.75 -11.01
N MET A 674 -53.42 9.98 -10.43
CA MET A 674 -54.04 10.16 -9.12
C MET A 674 -52.98 10.32 -8.03
N ASP A 675 -53.02 11.47 -7.36
CA ASP A 675 -52.88 11.50 -5.90
C ASP A 675 -54.09 10.76 -5.33
N THR A 676 -53.91 9.51 -4.87
CA THR A 676 -54.55 8.87 -3.72
C THR A 676 -54.13 7.39 -3.69
N ASP A 677 -53.38 7.00 -2.67
CA ASP A 677 -53.55 5.80 -1.85
C ASP A 677 -52.27 5.59 -1.03
N ASP A 678 -52.16 6.40 0.03
CA ASP A 678 -51.42 6.04 1.22
C ASP A 678 -52.29 5.03 1.98
N ASP A 679 -51.89 3.76 1.97
CA ASP A 679 -52.20 2.78 3.02
C ASP A 679 -51.23 1.60 2.88
N GLU A 680 -50.17 1.60 3.69
CA GLU A 680 -49.41 0.39 3.97
C GLU A 680 -50.33 -0.56 4.73
N MET A 681 -50.78 -1.65 4.08
CA MET A 681 -51.38 -2.77 4.80
C MET A 681 -50.29 -3.48 5.60
N ASP A 682 -50.38 -3.33 6.91
CA ASP A 682 -49.90 -4.27 7.92
C ASP A 682 -50.25 -5.70 7.51
N VAL A 683 -49.23 -6.55 7.38
CA VAL A 683 -49.40 -7.99 7.51
C VAL A 683 -48.43 -8.42 8.60
N GLY A 684 -48.99 -8.60 9.79
CA GLY A 684 -48.32 -9.24 10.89
C GLY A 684 -47.99 -10.68 10.56
N ASP A 685 -46.86 -11.13 11.10
CA ASP A 685 -46.71 -12.48 11.62
C ASP A 685 -45.92 -12.34 12.93
N ASP A 686 -46.61 -12.70 14.01
CA ASP A 686 -46.06 -12.94 15.34
C ASP A 686 -45.00 -14.04 15.27
N GLU A 687 -43.88 -13.91 16.00
CA GLU A 687 -43.67 -14.75 17.18
C GLU A 687 -42.34 -14.50 17.94
N VAL A 688 -42.54 -14.30 19.25
CA VAL A 688 -41.72 -14.63 20.43
C VAL A 688 -40.60 -13.69 20.88
N ASP A 689 -40.95 -12.99 21.96
CA ASP A 689 -40.09 -12.37 22.96
C ASP A 689 -39.07 -13.34 23.58
N THR A 690 -37.82 -12.88 23.67
CA THR A 690 -37.03 -13.03 24.90
C THR A 690 -36.33 -11.71 25.18
N GLU A 691 -36.76 -11.06 26.26
CA GLU A 691 -36.09 -9.94 26.90
C GLU A 691 -34.64 -10.31 27.25
N ASP A 692 -33.70 -9.42 26.92
CA ASP A 692 -32.55 -9.19 27.81
C ASP A 692 -31.91 -7.83 27.55
N ASP A 693 -31.73 -7.11 28.65
CA ASP A 693 -31.26 -5.74 28.79
C ASP A 693 -29.98 -5.40 28.02
N LYS A 694 -30.01 -4.28 27.28
CA LYS A 694 -28.89 -3.32 27.21
C LYS A 694 -29.35 -1.96 26.71
N LYS A 695 -29.24 -0.98 27.60
CA LYS A 695 -29.31 0.45 27.31
C LYS A 695 -28.29 0.81 26.23
N ASP A 696 -28.77 1.26 25.07
CA ASP A 696 -27.97 2.04 24.14
C ASP A 696 -28.77 3.27 23.65
N ASN A 697 -28.12 4.43 23.77
CA ASN A 697 -28.62 5.72 23.33
C ASN A 697 -28.92 5.68 21.82
N LYS A 698 -30.20 5.65 21.48
CA LYS A 698 -30.70 5.78 20.11
C LYS A 698 -30.44 7.21 19.62
N MET A 699 -29.28 7.45 19.01
CA MET A 699 -29.03 8.63 18.17
C MET A 699 -29.97 8.52 16.95
N ASP A 700 -30.89 9.46 16.85
CA ASP A 700 -31.90 9.57 15.80
C ASP A 700 -31.26 10.00 14.47
N TYR A 701 -30.71 9.05 13.71
CA TYR A 701 -30.25 9.25 12.34
C TYR A 701 -31.41 9.05 11.37
N LYS A 702 -32.16 10.13 11.09
CA LYS A 702 -33.04 10.19 9.91
C LYS A 702 -32.20 10.36 8.64
N THR A 703 -31.62 9.27 8.14
CA THR A 703 -30.94 9.24 6.85
C THR A 703 -31.90 8.70 5.79
N LYS A 704 -32.45 9.61 4.98
CA LYS A 704 -33.36 9.32 3.86
C LYS A 704 -32.56 8.84 2.65
N VAL A 705 -32.74 7.58 2.30
CA VAL A 705 -32.09 6.87 1.18
C VAL A 705 -32.81 7.17 -0.16
N SER A 706 -32.03 7.04 -1.23
CA SER A 706 -32.20 7.44 -2.63
C SER A 706 -33.58 7.18 -3.26
N ASP A 707 -33.94 8.09 -4.18
CA ASP A 707 -35.21 8.25 -4.91
C ASP A 707 -36.39 8.99 -4.23
N ARG A 708 -36.33 9.40 -2.96
CA ARG A 708 -37.54 9.95 -2.27
C ARG A 708 -37.60 11.43 -1.87
N TYR A 709 -36.55 12.29 -1.93
CA TYR A 709 -36.66 13.62 -1.27
C TYR A 709 -35.83 14.77 -1.87
N TYR A 710 -35.85 15.01 -3.18
CA TYR A 710 -35.68 16.40 -3.61
C TYR A 710 -37.02 17.09 -3.46
N THR A 711 -37.04 18.25 -2.82
CA THR A 711 -38.22 19.11 -2.84
C THR A 711 -38.53 19.38 -4.31
N LYS A 712 -39.72 18.95 -4.76
CA LYS A 712 -40.17 19.19 -6.13
C LYS A 712 -40.77 20.58 -6.20
N LEU A 713 -40.24 21.41 -7.09
CA LEU A 713 -40.71 22.77 -7.34
C LEU A 713 -41.36 22.84 -8.73
N ASP A 714 -42.38 23.66 -8.89
CA ASP A 714 -43.06 23.79 -10.18
C ASP A 714 -42.18 24.55 -11.19
N HIS A 715 -41.50 25.60 -10.72
CA HIS A 715 -40.63 26.45 -11.52
C HIS A 715 -39.38 26.83 -10.72
N PRO A 716 -38.24 27.06 -11.41
CA PRO A 716 -37.06 27.56 -10.73
C PRO A 716 -37.19 29.05 -10.44
N ASN A 717 -36.56 29.53 -9.36
CA ASN A 717 -36.53 30.94 -9.00
C ASN A 717 -35.12 31.51 -9.20
N PRO A 718 -34.90 32.41 -10.19
CA PRO A 718 -33.60 33.02 -10.44
C PRO A 718 -33.01 33.83 -9.28
N ARG A 719 -33.82 34.17 -8.27
CA ARG A 719 -33.35 34.86 -7.05
C ARG A 719 -32.72 33.91 -6.03
N ASN A 720 -32.99 32.61 -6.14
CA ASN A 720 -32.44 31.60 -5.25
C ASN A 720 -31.11 31.13 -5.82
N ASP A 721 -30.02 31.73 -5.33
CA ASP A 721 -28.67 31.46 -5.81
C ASP A 721 -28.01 30.25 -5.13
N ASN A 722 -28.75 29.56 -4.24
CA ASN A 722 -28.29 28.40 -3.49
C ASN A 722 -28.99 27.09 -3.88
N ILE A 723 -29.79 27.07 -4.96
CA ILE A 723 -30.52 25.86 -5.39
C ILE A 723 -30.03 25.42 -6.76
N ILE A 724 -29.62 24.15 -6.84
CA ILE A 724 -29.37 23.44 -8.08
C ILE A 724 -30.64 22.68 -8.45
N TYR A 725 -31.17 22.95 -9.63
CA TYR A 725 -32.41 22.37 -10.13
C TYR A 725 -32.09 21.23 -11.10
N ILE A 726 -32.60 20.04 -10.83
CA ILE A 726 -32.69 18.95 -11.81
C ILE A 726 -33.95 19.19 -12.63
N ASN A 727 -33.80 19.31 -13.94
CA ASN A 727 -34.88 19.69 -14.84
C ASN A 727 -35.84 18.52 -15.09
N ALA A 728 -37.05 18.83 -15.58
CA ALA A 728 -38.00 17.80 -15.96
C ALA A 728 -37.58 17.10 -17.27
N SER A 729 -37.97 15.84 -17.42
CA SER A 729 -37.61 15.02 -18.58
C SER A 729 -38.04 15.67 -19.90
N GLY A 730 -37.15 15.67 -20.89
CA GLY A 730 -37.38 16.26 -22.21
C GLY A 730 -37.07 17.76 -22.31
N ALA A 731 -36.54 18.38 -21.25
CA ALA A 731 -36.01 19.73 -21.32
C ALA A 731 -34.75 19.82 -22.20
N SER A 732 -34.40 21.05 -22.62
CA SER A 732 -33.20 21.32 -23.43
C SER A 732 -31.88 21.21 -22.69
N TYR A 733 -31.90 21.01 -21.37
CA TYR A 733 -30.75 20.74 -20.50
C TYR A 733 -31.23 20.10 -19.21
N ASP A 734 -30.37 19.27 -18.61
CA ASP A 734 -30.78 18.28 -17.61
C ASP A 734 -30.72 18.85 -16.18
N ALA A 735 -29.85 19.82 -15.92
CA ALA A 735 -29.83 20.57 -14.68
C ALA A 735 -29.45 22.04 -14.90
N LEU A 736 -29.81 22.89 -13.93
CA LEU A 736 -29.46 24.31 -13.95
C LEU A 736 -29.27 24.92 -12.57
N GLU A 737 -28.57 26.05 -12.53
CA GLU A 737 -28.41 26.89 -11.35
C GLU A 737 -28.33 28.37 -11.77
N PHE A 738 -28.78 29.26 -10.89
CA PHE A 738 -28.61 30.70 -11.06
C PHE A 738 -27.58 31.21 -10.06
N LEU A 739 -26.51 31.83 -10.55
CA LEU A 739 -25.46 32.40 -9.71
C LEU A 739 -25.44 33.91 -9.85
N LYS A 740 -25.21 34.63 -8.75
CA LYS A 740 -24.86 36.05 -8.83
C LYS A 740 -23.54 36.18 -9.58
N TYR A 741 -23.49 37.10 -10.53
CA TYR A 741 -22.41 37.25 -11.49
C TYR A 741 -21.98 38.71 -11.62
N TYR A 742 -20.69 38.90 -11.77
CA TYR A 742 -20.06 40.19 -12.01
C TYR A 742 -19.23 40.11 -13.28
N GLU A 743 -19.69 40.76 -14.34
CA GLU A 743 -19.00 40.75 -15.63
C GLU A 743 -17.69 41.54 -15.54
N GLN A 744 -16.66 41.05 -16.24
CA GLN A 744 -15.37 41.72 -16.29
C GLN A 744 -15.56 43.11 -16.93
N HIS A 745 -15.34 44.17 -16.14
CA HIS A 745 -15.52 45.59 -16.50
C HIS A 745 -16.94 46.18 -16.39
N SER A 746 -17.91 45.48 -15.80
CA SER A 746 -19.20 46.07 -15.39
C SER A 746 -19.17 46.45 -13.92
N ASN A 747 -19.90 47.49 -13.48
CA ASN A 747 -20.09 47.79 -12.06
C ASN A 747 -21.41 47.21 -11.49
N GLU A 748 -22.20 46.55 -12.33
CA GLU A 748 -23.49 45.98 -11.96
C GLU A 748 -23.38 44.48 -11.67
N THR A 749 -24.13 44.02 -10.67
CA THR A 749 -24.31 42.59 -10.40
C THR A 749 -25.50 42.09 -11.19
N ASP A 750 -25.32 40.97 -11.89
CA ASP A 750 -26.35 40.33 -12.70
C ASP A 750 -26.50 38.85 -12.27
N THR A 751 -27.39 38.12 -12.94
CA THR A 751 -27.61 36.69 -12.72
C THR A 751 -27.06 35.90 -13.90
N LEU A 752 -26.22 34.90 -13.62
CA LEU A 752 -25.71 33.94 -14.59
C LEU A 752 -26.49 32.63 -14.47
N CYS A 753 -27.12 32.19 -15.55
CA CYS A 753 -27.66 30.84 -15.63
C CYS A 753 -26.57 29.85 -16.06
N VAL A 754 -26.30 28.85 -15.22
CA VAL A 754 -25.42 27.73 -15.55
C VAL A 754 -26.30 26.56 -15.99
N ALA A 755 -26.31 26.27 -17.29
CA ALA A 755 -27.04 25.14 -17.86
C ALA A 755 -26.11 23.93 -18.00
N LEU A 756 -26.44 22.84 -17.32
CA LEU A 756 -25.72 21.58 -17.39
C LEU A 756 -26.43 20.62 -18.35
N GLN A 757 -25.79 20.29 -19.47
CA GLN A 757 -26.25 19.27 -20.40
C GLN A 757 -25.37 18.04 -20.27
N MET A 758 -25.96 16.94 -19.84
CA MET A 758 -25.31 15.68 -19.52
C MET A 758 -25.75 14.62 -20.53
N LYS A 759 -24.81 14.09 -21.30
CA LYS A 759 -25.07 13.03 -22.28
C LYS A 759 -24.27 11.79 -21.94
N LYS A 760 -24.96 10.79 -21.41
CA LYS A 760 -24.44 9.43 -21.30
C LYS A 760 -24.46 8.74 -22.66
N ARG A 761 -23.42 7.96 -22.94
CA ARG A 761 -23.14 7.29 -24.22
C ARG A 761 -22.54 5.91 -23.97
N ASP A 762 -22.67 5.02 -24.94
CA ASP A 762 -22.04 3.68 -24.88
C ASP A 762 -20.52 3.82 -24.98
N ALA A 763 -19.78 2.94 -24.29
CA ALA A 763 -18.32 3.02 -24.19
C ALA A 763 -17.57 2.99 -25.55
N ILE A 764 -18.22 2.51 -26.62
CA ILE A 764 -17.65 2.45 -27.97
C ILE A 764 -18.03 3.70 -28.81
N SER A 765 -19.04 4.47 -28.37
CA SER A 765 -19.55 5.60 -29.13
C SER A 765 -18.72 6.87 -28.88
N VAL A 766 -18.22 7.45 -29.96
CA VAL A 766 -17.48 8.72 -29.97
C VAL A 766 -18.47 9.84 -30.23
N ILE A 767 -18.38 10.93 -29.46
CA ILE A 767 -19.17 12.13 -29.74
C ILE A 767 -18.58 12.87 -30.95
N ASN A 768 -19.44 13.21 -31.92
CA ASN A 768 -19.06 13.96 -33.10
C ASN A 768 -19.52 15.43 -33.04
N GLN A 769 -18.99 16.25 -33.96
CA GLN A 769 -19.25 17.69 -33.98
C GLN A 769 -20.72 18.03 -34.17
N ASN A 770 -21.46 17.26 -34.98
CA ASN A 770 -22.87 17.52 -35.25
C ASN A 770 -23.70 17.31 -33.99
N GLN A 771 -23.47 16.22 -33.28
CA GLN A 771 -24.16 15.93 -32.01
C GLN A 771 -23.90 17.02 -30.96
N PHE A 772 -22.64 17.44 -30.81
CA PHE A 772 -22.31 18.54 -29.91
C PHE A 772 -23.00 19.85 -30.34
N ASN A 773 -23.00 20.16 -31.63
CA ASN A 773 -23.68 21.35 -32.16
C ASN A 773 -25.19 21.31 -31.90
N ASP A 774 -25.85 20.16 -32.12
CA ASP A 774 -27.28 19.99 -31.92
C ASP A 774 -27.66 20.26 -30.46
N GLU A 775 -26.92 19.69 -29.51
CA GLU A 775 -27.17 19.89 -28.09
C GLU A 775 -26.88 21.34 -27.66
N HIS A 776 -25.79 21.93 -28.16
CA HIS A 776 -25.50 23.34 -27.90
C HIS A 776 -26.59 24.28 -28.47
N ASP A 777 -27.09 24.00 -29.68
CA ASP A 777 -28.09 24.82 -30.35
C ASP A 777 -29.46 24.68 -29.64
N LYS A 778 -29.79 23.50 -29.08
CA LYS A 778 -30.97 23.32 -28.20
C LYS A 778 -30.91 24.21 -26.95
N VAL A 779 -29.77 24.19 -26.25
CA VAL A 779 -29.58 25.04 -25.07
C VAL A 779 -29.65 26.52 -25.47
N THR A 780 -28.95 26.91 -26.54
CA THR A 780 -28.95 28.29 -27.04
C THR A 780 -30.37 28.80 -27.33
N LYS A 781 -31.17 28.01 -28.05
CA LYS A 781 -32.58 28.34 -28.33
C LYS A 781 -33.41 28.42 -27.06
N ALA A 782 -33.21 27.50 -26.11
CA ALA A 782 -33.90 27.54 -24.83
C ALA A 782 -33.61 28.85 -24.09
N MET A 783 -32.36 29.30 -24.08
CA MET A 783 -31.99 30.55 -23.39
C MET A 783 -32.67 31.80 -23.99
N GLU A 784 -33.15 31.77 -25.24
CA GLU A 784 -33.95 32.86 -25.83
C GLU A 784 -35.32 33.02 -25.15
N TYR A 785 -35.85 31.97 -24.50
CA TYR A 785 -37.10 31.99 -23.74
C TYR A 785 -36.90 32.35 -22.26
N THR A 786 -35.66 32.57 -21.84
CA THR A 786 -35.30 32.94 -20.46
C THR A 786 -35.10 34.46 -20.33
N ARG A 787 -35.18 34.99 -19.11
CA ARG A 787 -34.94 36.43 -18.88
C ARG A 787 -33.46 36.74 -18.66
N GLU A 788 -32.65 35.70 -18.45
CA GLU A 788 -31.24 35.77 -18.11
C GLU A 788 -30.38 36.04 -19.34
N LYS A 789 -29.78 37.24 -19.39
CA LYS A 789 -28.89 37.64 -20.48
C LYS A 789 -27.54 36.91 -20.43
N ASN A 790 -27.10 36.60 -19.23
CA ASN A 790 -25.84 35.92 -18.96
C ASN A 790 -26.09 34.43 -18.75
N TRP A 791 -25.47 33.59 -19.56
CA TRP A 791 -25.55 32.15 -19.39
C TRP A 791 -24.32 31.42 -19.91
N VAL A 792 -24.11 30.22 -19.37
CA VAL A 792 -23.12 29.26 -19.86
C VAL A 792 -23.73 27.88 -19.98
N SER A 793 -23.30 27.15 -21.00
CA SER A 793 -23.64 25.75 -21.21
C SER A 793 -22.42 24.89 -20.96
N ILE A 794 -22.53 24.00 -19.99
CA ILE A 794 -21.52 22.99 -19.67
C ILE A 794 -22.05 21.66 -20.22
N PHE A 795 -21.37 21.15 -21.23
CA PHE A 795 -21.69 19.86 -21.83
C PHE A 795 -20.81 18.78 -21.20
N LEU A 796 -21.41 17.82 -20.51
CA LEU A 796 -20.73 16.71 -19.86
C LEU A 796 -21.09 15.40 -20.57
N THR A 797 -20.10 14.64 -20.98
CA THR A 797 -20.29 13.33 -21.58
C THR A 797 -19.17 12.38 -21.22
N ASN A 798 -19.48 11.10 -21.23
CA ASN A 798 -18.52 10.03 -21.04
C ASN A 798 -18.02 9.39 -22.31
N ALA A 799 -18.45 9.90 -23.46
CA ALA A 799 -17.87 9.49 -24.72
C ALA A 799 -16.48 10.11 -24.88
N LYS A 800 -15.57 9.37 -25.49
CA LYS A 800 -14.38 9.95 -26.12
C LYS A 800 -14.80 10.93 -27.20
N ALA A 801 -13.99 11.95 -27.41
CA ALA A 801 -14.21 12.94 -28.45
C ALA A 801 -13.15 12.82 -29.54
N LYS A 802 -13.56 12.72 -30.80
CA LYS A 802 -12.64 12.82 -31.93
C LYS A 802 -12.75 14.21 -32.54
N SER A 803 -11.76 15.06 -32.28
CA SER A 803 -11.61 16.37 -32.93
C SER A 803 -12.83 17.30 -32.83
N LEU A 804 -13.43 17.42 -31.63
CA LEU A 804 -14.47 18.41 -31.36
C LEU A 804 -13.88 19.83 -31.35
N ASN A 805 -14.38 20.70 -32.23
CA ASN A 805 -14.06 22.12 -32.26
C ASN A 805 -15.11 22.94 -31.51
N ILE A 806 -14.91 23.10 -30.20
CA ILE A 806 -15.76 23.96 -29.37
C ILE A 806 -15.35 25.44 -29.40
N LYS A 807 -14.18 25.76 -29.98
CA LYS A 807 -13.57 27.10 -29.85
C LYS A 807 -14.48 28.22 -30.34
N ASN A 808 -15.34 27.94 -31.32
CA ASN A 808 -16.21 28.92 -31.97
C ASN A 808 -17.65 28.96 -31.41
N LYS A 809 -18.07 28.00 -30.56
CA LYS A 809 -19.40 28.02 -29.95
C LYS A 809 -19.38 28.91 -28.72
N LYS A 810 -20.20 29.97 -28.68
CA LYS A 810 -20.21 30.93 -27.57
C LYS A 810 -20.65 30.24 -26.27
N ASN A 811 -20.25 30.77 -25.12
CA ASN A 811 -20.78 30.36 -23.81
C ASN A 811 -20.63 28.85 -23.50
N SER A 812 -19.76 28.13 -24.21
CA SER A 812 -19.68 26.68 -24.15
C SER A 812 -18.45 26.22 -23.37
N ALA A 813 -18.66 25.22 -22.53
CA ALA A 813 -17.64 24.42 -21.87
C ALA A 813 -17.94 22.93 -22.11
N LEU A 814 -16.91 22.09 -22.21
CA LEU A 814 -17.00 20.68 -22.58
C LEU A 814 -16.14 19.82 -21.66
N VAL A 815 -16.76 18.80 -21.08
CA VAL A 815 -16.12 17.71 -20.33
C VAL A 815 -16.43 16.40 -21.07
N THR A 816 -15.41 15.78 -21.64
CA THR A 816 -15.47 14.42 -22.22
C THR A 816 -14.73 13.45 -21.30
N GLU A 817 -14.72 12.15 -21.63
CA GLU A 817 -13.93 11.16 -20.88
C GLU A 817 -12.45 11.58 -20.68
N GLU A 818 -11.88 12.30 -21.67
CA GLU A 818 -10.50 12.81 -21.62
C GLU A 818 -10.28 13.86 -20.51
N GLU A 819 -11.33 14.62 -20.15
CA GLU A 819 -11.27 15.67 -19.14
C GLU A 819 -11.67 15.18 -17.74
N PHE A 820 -12.06 13.91 -17.57
CA PHE A 820 -12.60 13.43 -16.30
C PHE A 820 -11.60 13.54 -15.16
N LEU A 821 -10.32 13.20 -15.40
CA LEU A 821 -9.28 13.36 -14.39
C LEU A 821 -9.12 14.82 -13.97
N ASP A 822 -9.13 15.74 -14.94
CA ASP A 822 -8.92 17.16 -14.68
C ASP A 822 -10.13 17.83 -14.00
N PHE A 823 -11.35 17.40 -14.34
CA PHE A 823 -12.59 17.99 -13.84
C PHE A 823 -13.06 17.36 -12.51
N TYR A 824 -13.02 16.03 -12.39
CA TYR A 824 -13.44 15.30 -11.19
C TYR A 824 -12.29 15.04 -10.20
N GLY A 825 -11.04 15.23 -10.62
CA GLY A 825 -9.86 14.90 -9.82
C GLY A 825 -9.61 13.39 -9.73
N TYR A 826 -8.39 13.01 -9.31
CA TYR A 826 -7.99 11.61 -9.15
C TYR A 826 -8.96 10.80 -8.27
N THR A 827 -9.44 11.40 -7.19
CA THR A 827 -10.30 10.72 -6.20
C THR A 827 -11.65 10.30 -6.77
N TYR A 828 -12.23 11.07 -7.71
CA TYR A 828 -13.58 10.81 -8.23
C TYR A 828 -13.62 10.38 -9.69
N THR A 829 -12.52 10.51 -10.45
CA THR A 829 -12.51 10.18 -11.88
C THR A 829 -13.01 8.76 -12.16
N ASN A 830 -12.57 7.75 -11.38
CA ASN A 830 -13.02 6.37 -11.55
C ASN A 830 -14.52 6.24 -11.29
N ARG A 831 -15.05 6.86 -10.23
CA ARG A 831 -16.48 6.87 -9.94
C ARG A 831 -17.27 7.58 -11.03
N ALA A 832 -16.78 8.67 -11.60
CA ALA A 832 -17.40 9.35 -12.75
C ALA A 832 -17.36 8.46 -14.01
N GLN A 833 -16.25 7.76 -14.26
CA GLN A 833 -16.13 6.78 -15.33
C GLN A 833 -17.15 5.64 -15.14
N PHE A 834 -17.26 5.04 -13.95
CA PHE A 834 -18.23 3.99 -13.67
C PHE A 834 -19.68 4.48 -13.69
N ALA A 835 -19.95 5.70 -13.20
CA ALA A 835 -21.26 6.36 -13.34
C ALA A 835 -21.73 6.38 -14.79
N SER A 836 -20.76 6.50 -15.66
CA SER A 836 -20.96 6.68 -17.07
C SER A 836 -20.80 5.40 -17.89
N ALA A 837 -20.06 4.40 -17.39
CA ALA A 837 -19.83 3.15 -18.08
C ALA A 837 -21.17 2.45 -18.35
N ASN A 838 -21.49 2.23 -19.63
CA ASN A 838 -22.60 1.38 -20.04
C ASN A 838 -22.15 -0.09 -20.00
N GLU A 839 -21.73 -0.56 -18.82
CA GLU A 839 -21.49 -1.97 -18.63
C GLU A 839 -22.83 -2.69 -18.62
N LYS A 840 -23.09 -3.47 -19.68
CA LYS A 840 -24.25 -4.33 -19.73
C LYS A 840 -24.19 -5.31 -18.57
N ILE A 841 -25.19 -5.22 -17.70
CA ILE A 841 -25.42 -6.16 -16.60
C ILE A 841 -26.24 -7.29 -17.19
N TYR A 842 -25.55 -8.38 -17.49
CA TYR A 842 -26.18 -9.61 -17.96
C TYR A 842 -26.95 -10.23 -16.80
N ILE A 843 -28.25 -10.00 -16.68
CA ILE A 843 -29.03 -10.38 -15.49
C ILE A 843 -28.98 -11.88 -15.21
N ASN A 844 -28.83 -12.68 -16.27
CA ASN A 844 -28.71 -14.13 -16.18
C ASN A 844 -27.31 -14.63 -15.81
N LEU A 845 -26.27 -13.80 -15.92
CA LEU A 845 -24.87 -14.21 -15.76
C LEU A 845 -24.09 -13.42 -14.70
N THR A 846 -24.54 -12.21 -14.34
CA THR A 846 -23.84 -11.32 -13.42
C THR A 846 -23.89 -11.86 -12.00
N HIS A 847 -22.90 -11.54 -11.16
CA HIS A 847 -22.91 -11.97 -9.77
C HIS A 847 -24.07 -11.35 -8.95
N GLU A 848 -24.54 -12.04 -7.89
CA GLU A 848 -25.69 -11.57 -7.09
C GLU A 848 -25.45 -10.19 -6.47
N ASP A 849 -24.23 -9.87 -6.04
CA ASP A 849 -23.92 -8.55 -5.49
C ASP A 849 -24.03 -7.46 -6.55
N SER A 850 -23.66 -7.78 -7.79
CA SER A 850 -23.79 -6.87 -8.94
C SER A 850 -25.25 -6.64 -9.32
N LEU A 851 -26.21 -7.47 -8.89
CA LEU A 851 -27.65 -7.15 -9.02
C LEU A 851 -28.07 -6.03 -8.05
N GLY A 852 -27.26 -5.75 -7.03
CA GLY A 852 -27.38 -4.52 -6.27
C GLY A 852 -27.26 -3.32 -7.20
N ILE A 853 -26.50 -3.49 -8.30
CA ILE A 853 -26.36 -2.47 -9.36
C ILE A 853 -27.65 -2.24 -10.16
N LEU A 854 -28.69 -3.03 -9.91
CA LEU A 854 -30.03 -2.84 -10.45
C LEU A 854 -31.06 -2.48 -9.37
N GLY A 855 -30.59 -2.14 -8.16
CA GLY A 855 -31.40 -1.57 -7.10
C GLY A 855 -32.24 -2.63 -6.41
N PHE A 856 -31.97 -3.91 -6.70
CA PHE A 856 -32.57 -5.04 -6.04
C PHE A 856 -32.05 -5.14 -4.61
N ASN A 857 -32.97 -5.27 -3.66
CA ASN A 857 -32.60 -5.50 -2.27
C ASN A 857 -32.06 -6.92 -2.08
N LYS A 858 -31.48 -7.22 -0.92
CA LYS A 858 -30.86 -8.54 -0.64
C LYS A 858 -31.78 -9.73 -0.94
N LYS A 859 -33.08 -9.64 -0.59
CA LYS A 859 -34.08 -10.69 -0.85
C LYS A 859 -34.27 -10.91 -2.35
N GLN A 860 -34.53 -9.83 -3.08
CA GLN A 860 -34.74 -9.86 -4.54
C GLN A 860 -33.51 -10.36 -5.30
N ARG A 861 -32.29 -10.01 -4.87
CA ARG A 861 -31.06 -10.50 -5.51
C ARG A 861 -30.91 -12.01 -5.36
N ASN A 862 -31.22 -12.54 -4.18
CA ASN A 862 -31.21 -13.99 -3.96
C ASN A 862 -32.32 -14.69 -4.74
N GLU A 863 -33.51 -14.11 -4.82
CA GLU A 863 -34.60 -14.65 -5.67
C GLU A 863 -34.20 -14.67 -7.15
N ILE A 864 -33.60 -13.60 -7.69
CA ILE A 864 -33.09 -13.57 -9.07
C ILE A 864 -32.02 -14.65 -9.28
N ARG A 865 -31.11 -14.84 -8.31
CA ARG A 865 -30.07 -15.87 -8.38
C ARG A 865 -30.68 -17.27 -8.50
N ILE A 866 -31.69 -17.59 -7.70
CA ILE A 866 -32.38 -18.89 -7.72
C ILE A 866 -33.19 -19.05 -9.01
N GLU A 867 -33.96 -18.03 -9.40
CA GLU A 867 -34.86 -18.09 -10.54
C GLU A 867 -34.10 -18.27 -11.86
N ARG A 868 -32.99 -17.57 -12.08
CA ARG A 868 -32.21 -17.72 -13.33
C ARG A 868 -31.49 -19.06 -13.45
N GLU A 869 -31.23 -19.76 -12.34
CA GLU A 869 -30.71 -21.13 -12.35
C GLU A 869 -31.76 -22.12 -12.89
N ASN A 870 -33.05 -21.88 -12.60
CA ASN A 870 -34.15 -22.68 -13.15
C ASN A 870 -34.39 -22.39 -14.63
N ARG A 871 -34.50 -21.11 -14.99
CA ARG A 871 -34.64 -20.64 -16.37
C ARG A 871 -34.16 -19.19 -16.50
N PRO A 872 -33.36 -18.85 -17.54
CA PRO A 872 -32.97 -17.48 -17.82
C PRO A 872 -34.19 -16.55 -17.94
N PHE A 873 -34.05 -15.33 -17.42
CA PHE A 873 -34.96 -14.23 -17.70
C PHE A 873 -34.85 -13.84 -19.16
N ILE A 874 -35.99 -13.66 -19.83
CA ILE A 874 -36.00 -13.35 -21.27
C ILE A 874 -36.28 -11.86 -21.55
N ASP A 875 -36.95 -11.18 -20.63
CA ASP A 875 -37.27 -9.76 -20.72
C ASP A 875 -37.63 -9.19 -19.33
N TYR A 876 -37.94 -7.89 -19.29
CA TYR A 876 -38.30 -7.19 -18.06
C TYR A 876 -39.62 -7.71 -17.46
N ASP A 877 -40.59 -8.08 -18.29
CA ASP A 877 -41.91 -8.55 -17.85
C ASP A 877 -41.78 -9.89 -17.12
N ASP A 878 -40.85 -10.75 -17.55
CA ASP A 878 -40.48 -12.00 -16.89
C ASP A 878 -39.89 -11.73 -15.49
N ILE A 879 -39.02 -10.72 -15.35
CA ILE A 879 -38.50 -10.29 -14.03
C ILE A 879 -39.65 -9.81 -13.14
N LYS A 880 -40.54 -8.96 -13.67
CA LYS A 880 -41.67 -8.42 -12.90
C LYS A 880 -42.52 -9.52 -12.30
N THR A 881 -42.85 -10.50 -13.14
CA THR A 881 -43.74 -11.60 -12.80
C THR A 881 -43.10 -12.53 -11.77
N ARG A 882 -41.83 -12.88 -11.95
CA ARG A 882 -41.15 -13.89 -11.14
C ARG A 882 -40.61 -13.32 -9.82
N ILE A 883 -40.14 -12.08 -9.81
CA ILE A 883 -39.53 -11.42 -8.64
C ILE A 883 -40.51 -10.52 -7.88
N ARG A 884 -41.74 -10.34 -8.39
CA ARG A 884 -42.81 -9.57 -7.74
C ARG A 884 -42.36 -8.17 -7.32
N ILE A 885 -41.72 -7.45 -8.24
CA ILE A 885 -41.29 -6.06 -8.02
C ILE A 885 -42.44 -5.08 -8.22
N SER A 886 -42.44 -3.97 -7.48
CA SER A 886 -43.48 -2.94 -7.59
C SER A 886 -43.50 -2.28 -8.97
N ASP A 887 -44.66 -1.76 -9.39
CA ASP A 887 -44.82 -1.08 -10.67
C ASP A 887 -43.85 0.09 -10.84
N LYS A 888 -43.63 0.86 -9.77
CA LYS A 888 -42.65 1.96 -9.76
C LYS A 888 -41.24 1.44 -10.08
N LYS A 889 -40.83 0.32 -9.49
CA LYS A 889 -39.52 -0.29 -9.72
C LYS A 889 -39.41 -0.92 -11.10
N PHE A 890 -40.48 -1.56 -11.56
CA PHE A 890 -40.57 -2.13 -12.89
C PHE A 890 -40.43 -1.06 -13.99
N ARG A 891 -41.13 0.08 -13.86
CA ARG A 891 -40.99 1.22 -14.78
C ARG A 891 -39.55 1.75 -14.80
N LYS A 892 -38.84 1.75 -13.68
CA LYS A 892 -37.42 2.14 -13.59
C LYS A 892 -36.49 1.15 -14.29
N LEU A 893 -36.69 -0.14 -14.05
CA LEU A 893 -35.89 -1.20 -14.70
C LEU A 893 -36.07 -1.18 -16.22
N LYS A 894 -37.30 -0.99 -16.71
CA LYS A 894 -37.58 -0.91 -18.15
C LYS A 894 -36.96 0.31 -18.84
N ARG A 895 -36.63 1.36 -18.08
CA ARG A 895 -35.88 2.54 -18.53
C ARG A 895 -34.35 2.37 -18.40
N ASN A 896 -33.90 1.21 -17.92
CA ASN A 896 -32.48 0.91 -17.74
C ASN A 896 -31.97 0.04 -18.90
N ASP A 897 -31.33 0.71 -19.86
CA ASP A 897 -30.77 0.09 -21.07
C ASP A 897 -29.51 -0.73 -20.81
N ASN A 898 -29.01 -0.74 -19.57
CA ASN A 898 -27.83 -1.51 -19.17
C ASN A 898 -28.16 -2.98 -18.89
N ILE A 899 -29.44 -3.39 -18.81
CA ILE A 899 -29.78 -4.79 -18.58
C ILE A 899 -29.71 -5.56 -19.89
N ALA A 900 -28.90 -6.62 -19.92
CA ALA A 900 -28.95 -7.64 -20.96
C ALA A 900 -29.53 -8.92 -20.41
N PHE A 901 -30.37 -9.56 -21.22
CA PHE A 901 -30.95 -10.87 -20.96
C PHE A 901 -30.06 -11.96 -21.56
#